data_AF-A0A1H2GG23-F1
#
_entry.id   AF-A0A1H2GG23-F1
#
_cell.length_a   1.000
_cell.length_b   1.000
_cell.length_c   1.000
_cell.angle_alpha   90.00
_cell.angle_beta   90.00
_cell.angle_gamma   90.00
#
_symmetry.space_group_name_H-M   'P 1'
#
loop_
_entity.id
_entity.type
_entity.pdbx_description
1 polymer ?
#
loop_
_entity_poly.entity_id
_entity_poly.type
_entity_poly.pdbx_seq_one_letter_code
_entity_poly.pdbx_strand_id
1 'polypeptide(L)'
;MVSDNTGKFVHSSRYLHIEAFDSLSLTDLELIADAEKLAQVTKGINYNVVRISENKESISFLHYPGFFDQPFPKLNASWRVELHGSGRIHNRSYADSLNPPILHRKELLLPPDHKEISKFQALTSTAETLGLFDDPSRIGFHNQWEKLIAGRGYRLIDNEFVPLGNDFSEIDGISESYTATVGEVQRHLTALVRYGFSAPIQMLVRFGFLDGSRSVFDYGCGRGDDLRGLQENGIRAIGWDPHFAPENQKKLSNIVNLGFVINVIEDINERIEALQGAYSLAQELLVVSVMLTNQYAVKGKPLYDGILTTRGTFQKFYTPSELKIFIEQNLYEESIPVAPGIFFVFKDKDAEQRFLVDRSRSRSNLLRAASQVQRASKQSKIEKDLARYIEHQALLDSIWLQWLENGREPEKSEVINLPQVLGAFGSLPRALRFLRSQKNDVILETAGRLRQNDLLVYFALGMFEKRKPYRHLDPQLQRDIKAHFADYGSAQLEARELLFQISQPERIDAACRDAASKGLGWYIEGESLQLHSSLVERLTPILRIYVGCGAALYGDITSADLVKIHIRSGKLTLMRFDDFYGKPLPKMIHRVKILFYKQELHFFEYGEEFEPPYLYLKSRFMNEEMDSYVEQIAFDNQLEALNLFDLSDYGPNPTEFIHSLSLARWQVDGMRLIRSQSIPDLDTPCGKYFTYRDFIVCGETQARTGLPNLPKEADTHTAIYELATNILDPVIDYFGMIKLTYGFCSAELAKEISGRISPNLDQHAAHERKRNGKFICERLGAACDFIIEDEDMEEVVAWVCKNTNFDRIYFYDSERPIHVSWSPESSRQMTRMKLSSNGKRIPRTVIMD
;
A
#
# COMPACT_ATOMS: atom_id res chain seq x y z
N MET A 1 -29.00 24.79 -0.56
CA MET A 1 -28.19 24.17 0.50
C MET A 1 -27.19 23.28 -0.21
N VAL A 2 -25.93 23.72 -0.31
CA VAL A 2 -24.85 22.92 -0.91
C VAL A 2 -24.50 21.84 0.13
N SER A 3 -24.55 20.57 -0.24
CA SER A 3 -24.13 19.49 0.66
C SER A 3 -22.61 19.54 0.81
N ASP A 4 -22.11 19.86 2.00
CA ASP A 4 -20.67 20.01 2.28
C ASP A 4 -19.88 18.67 2.28
N ASN A 5 -20.54 17.58 1.86
CA ASN A 5 -20.03 16.21 1.92
C ASN A 5 -19.44 15.68 0.61
N THR A 6 -19.30 16.51 -0.43
CA THR A 6 -18.66 16.07 -1.69
C THR A 6 -17.16 15.86 -1.46
N GLY A 7 -16.62 14.74 -1.96
CA GLY A 7 -15.21 14.40 -1.89
C GLY A 7 -14.91 13.12 -1.10
N LYS A 8 -13.69 12.61 -1.28
CA LYS A 8 -13.20 11.40 -0.61
C LYS A 8 -12.48 11.79 0.68
N PHE A 9 -12.95 11.29 1.82
CA PHE A 9 -12.27 11.47 3.11
C PHE A 9 -11.31 10.31 3.36
N VAL A 10 -10.06 10.64 3.69
CA VAL A 10 -9.02 9.67 4.05
C VAL A 10 -8.27 10.25 5.24
N HIS A 11 -8.40 9.60 6.40
CA HIS A 11 -7.97 10.16 7.70
C HIS A 11 -8.56 11.58 7.87
N SER A 12 -7.78 12.52 8.41
CA SER A 12 -8.13 13.93 8.59
C SER A 12 -7.92 14.77 7.32
N SER A 13 -8.36 14.29 6.15
CA SER A 13 -8.21 15.02 4.89
C SER A 13 -9.31 14.70 3.88
N ARG A 14 -9.79 15.74 3.19
CA ARG A 14 -10.78 15.67 2.11
C ARG A 14 -10.10 15.83 0.75
N TYR A 15 -10.34 14.89 -0.16
CA TYR A 15 -9.81 14.87 -1.52
C TYR A 15 -10.91 15.12 -2.55
N LEU A 16 -10.64 16.00 -3.51
CA LEU A 16 -11.61 16.47 -4.49
C LEU A 16 -10.96 16.57 -5.87
N HIS A 17 -11.67 16.16 -6.92
CA HIS A 17 -11.30 16.50 -8.29
C HIS A 17 -11.74 17.94 -8.60
N ILE A 18 -11.05 18.61 -9.53
CA ILE A 18 -11.36 20.00 -9.92
C ILE A 18 -12.79 20.19 -10.43
N GLU A 19 -13.42 19.14 -10.95
CA GLU A 19 -14.83 19.16 -11.39
C GLU A 19 -15.83 19.22 -10.22
N ALA A 20 -15.40 18.94 -8.99
CA ALA A 20 -16.24 19.07 -7.80
C ALA A 20 -16.21 20.48 -7.18
N PHE A 21 -15.44 21.43 -7.74
CA PHE A 21 -15.24 22.76 -7.14
C PHE A 21 -16.52 23.57 -7.00
N ASP A 22 -17.49 23.39 -7.90
CA ASP A 22 -18.79 24.09 -7.83
C ASP A 22 -19.62 23.69 -6.61
N SER A 23 -19.26 22.59 -5.94
CA SER A 23 -19.89 22.12 -4.70
C SER A 23 -19.18 22.58 -3.42
N LEU A 24 -18.11 23.37 -3.53
CA LEU A 24 -17.35 23.85 -2.39
C LEU A 24 -17.96 25.10 -1.75
N SER A 25 -17.69 25.27 -0.45
CA SER A 25 -17.98 26.51 0.27
C SER A 25 -17.11 27.65 -0.26
N LEU A 26 -17.58 28.90 -0.14
CA LEU A 26 -16.79 30.09 -0.50
C LEU A 26 -15.45 30.13 0.26
N THR A 27 -15.47 29.75 1.54
CA THR A 27 -14.26 29.68 2.38
C THR A 27 -13.24 28.69 1.84
N ASP A 28 -13.67 27.52 1.37
CA ASP A 28 -12.75 26.54 0.78
C ASP A 28 -12.16 27.04 -0.55
N LEU A 29 -12.97 27.72 -1.37
CA LEU A 29 -12.51 28.30 -2.64
C LEU A 29 -11.48 29.41 -2.42
N GLU A 30 -11.68 30.29 -1.43
CA GLU A 30 -10.72 31.32 -1.03
C GLU A 30 -9.40 30.70 -0.54
N LEU A 31 -9.51 29.69 0.34
CA LEU A 31 -8.37 28.95 0.88
C LEU A 31 -7.53 28.30 -0.24
N ILE A 32 -8.21 27.66 -1.20
CA ILE A 32 -7.57 27.07 -2.39
C ILE A 32 -6.87 28.15 -3.23
N ALA A 33 -7.55 29.26 -3.51
CA ALA A 33 -7.01 30.32 -4.36
C ALA A 33 -5.75 30.98 -3.74
N ASP A 34 -5.71 31.12 -2.42
CA ASP A 34 -4.52 31.64 -1.74
C ASP A 34 -3.36 30.65 -1.76
N ALA A 35 -3.63 29.35 -1.56
CA ALA A 35 -2.61 28.32 -1.73
C ALA A 35 -2.10 28.21 -3.17
N GLU A 36 -2.95 28.39 -4.18
CA GLU A 36 -2.55 28.41 -5.60
C GLU A 36 -1.54 29.53 -5.88
N LYS A 37 -1.79 30.74 -5.34
CA LYS A 37 -0.86 31.88 -5.47
C LYS A 37 0.48 31.60 -4.82
N LEU A 38 0.47 31.04 -3.61
CA LEU A 38 1.69 30.70 -2.88
C LEU A 38 2.52 29.66 -3.64
N ALA A 39 1.90 28.56 -4.07
CA ALA A 39 2.58 27.49 -4.81
C ALA A 39 2.89 27.84 -6.27
N GLN A 40 2.35 28.95 -6.79
CA GLN A 40 2.43 29.35 -8.20
C GLN A 40 1.92 28.26 -9.15
N VAL A 41 0.79 27.64 -8.80
CA VAL A 41 0.15 26.57 -9.58
C VAL A 41 -1.18 27.01 -10.14
N THR A 42 -1.55 26.45 -11.29
CA THR A 42 -2.80 26.75 -11.98
C THR A 42 -3.67 25.51 -12.10
N LYS A 43 -4.93 25.62 -11.68
CA LYS A 43 -5.98 24.60 -11.83
C LYS A 43 -6.08 24.08 -13.27
N GLY A 44 -6.10 22.76 -13.44
CA GLY A 44 -6.24 22.09 -14.73
C GLY A 44 -4.98 22.07 -15.61
N ILE A 45 -3.94 22.84 -15.24
CA ILE A 45 -2.63 22.81 -15.90
C ILE A 45 -1.63 22.06 -15.04
N ASN A 46 -1.49 22.46 -13.77
CA ASN A 46 -0.51 21.87 -12.87
C ASN A 46 -1.12 20.77 -12.00
N TYR A 47 -2.42 20.81 -11.73
CA TYR A 47 -3.10 19.83 -10.88
C TYR A 47 -4.54 19.61 -11.32
N ASN A 48 -5.09 18.44 -10.96
CA ASN A 48 -6.50 18.10 -11.17
C ASN A 48 -7.19 17.52 -9.92
N VAL A 49 -6.45 17.30 -8.84
CA VAL A 49 -6.99 16.90 -7.54
C VAL A 49 -6.45 17.81 -6.44
N VAL A 50 -7.29 18.17 -5.48
CA VAL A 50 -6.93 18.91 -4.27
C VAL A 50 -7.18 18.04 -3.05
N ARG A 51 -6.24 18.09 -2.10
CA ARG A 51 -6.40 17.58 -0.73
C ARG A 51 -6.45 18.77 0.23
N ILE A 52 -7.49 18.85 1.06
CA ILE A 52 -7.65 19.85 2.11
C ILE A 52 -7.54 19.10 3.45
N SER A 53 -6.63 19.53 4.35
CA SER A 53 -6.58 18.96 5.70
C SER A 53 -7.83 19.37 6.50
N GLU A 54 -8.25 18.51 7.43
CA GLU A 54 -9.46 18.73 8.25
C GLU A 54 -9.41 20.04 9.04
N ASN A 55 -8.25 20.33 9.63
CA ASN A 55 -7.97 21.59 10.34
C ASN A 55 -7.73 22.79 9.41
N LYS A 56 -7.80 22.58 8.07
CA LYS A 56 -7.52 23.57 7.02
C LYS A 56 -6.14 24.26 7.15
N GLU A 57 -5.18 23.64 7.83
CA GLU A 57 -3.83 24.18 7.97
C GLU A 57 -2.93 23.89 6.76
N SER A 58 -3.31 22.94 5.91
CA SER A 58 -2.56 22.65 4.68
C SER A 58 -3.44 22.27 3.51
N ILE A 59 -3.02 22.68 2.31
CA ILE A 59 -3.61 22.26 1.04
C ILE A 59 -2.54 21.52 0.24
N SER A 60 -2.92 20.43 -0.42
CA SER A 60 -2.06 19.77 -1.39
C SER A 60 -2.71 19.73 -2.77
N PHE A 61 -1.98 20.19 -3.78
CA PHE A 61 -2.34 20.09 -5.19
C PHE A 61 -1.69 18.85 -5.78
N LEU A 62 -2.47 17.98 -6.42
CA LEU A 62 -2.05 16.68 -6.91
C LEU A 62 -2.35 16.57 -8.41
N HIS A 63 -1.34 16.17 -9.19
CA HIS A 63 -1.45 15.97 -10.63
C HIS A 63 -1.51 14.50 -10.99
N TYR A 64 -2.68 14.04 -11.42
CA TYR A 64 -2.91 12.69 -11.91
C TYR A 64 -3.17 12.73 -13.43
N PRO A 65 -2.13 12.67 -14.28
CA PRO A 65 -2.32 12.60 -15.72
C PRO A 65 -3.16 11.36 -16.09
N GLY A 66 -4.06 11.51 -17.06
CA GLY A 66 -4.97 10.43 -17.46
C GLY A 66 -5.95 10.02 -16.37
N PHE A 67 -6.36 10.95 -15.48
CA PHE A 67 -7.31 10.69 -14.39
C PHE A 67 -8.55 9.90 -14.86
N PHE A 68 -9.08 10.22 -16.03
CA PHE A 68 -10.26 9.54 -16.59
C PHE A 68 -9.92 8.25 -17.37
N ASP A 69 -8.75 8.20 -17.99
CA ASP A 69 -8.36 7.14 -18.92
C ASP A 69 -7.73 5.93 -18.22
N GLN A 70 -6.99 6.18 -17.14
CA GLN A 70 -6.23 5.16 -16.40
C GLN A 70 -7.05 4.60 -15.23
N PRO A 71 -7.05 3.29 -14.98
CA PRO A 71 -7.84 2.68 -13.90
C PRO A 71 -7.42 3.19 -12.52
N PHE A 72 -6.10 3.22 -12.30
CA PHE A 72 -5.45 3.72 -11.09
C PHE A 72 -4.38 4.73 -11.52
N PRO A 73 -4.75 6.01 -11.74
CA PRO A 73 -3.83 6.98 -12.31
C PRO A 73 -2.66 7.23 -11.35
N LYS A 74 -1.46 7.32 -11.91
CA LYS A 74 -0.21 7.58 -11.20
C LYS A 74 -0.11 9.06 -10.85
N LEU A 75 0.28 9.38 -9.62
CA LEU A 75 0.62 10.73 -9.24
C LEU A 75 1.89 11.12 -9.99
N ASN A 76 1.85 12.25 -10.70
CA ASN A 76 2.98 12.75 -11.46
C ASN A 76 3.71 13.88 -10.73
N ALA A 77 2.96 14.73 -10.03
CA ALA A 77 3.52 15.83 -9.24
C ALA A 77 2.59 16.22 -8.10
N SER A 78 3.14 16.77 -7.02
CA SER A 78 2.39 17.30 -5.89
C SER A 78 3.02 18.54 -5.28
N TRP A 79 2.19 19.48 -4.84
CA TRP A 79 2.58 20.68 -4.10
C TRP A 79 1.80 20.74 -2.81
N ARG A 80 2.47 20.62 -1.66
CA ARG A 80 1.88 20.82 -0.34
C ARG A 80 2.22 22.22 0.16
N VAL A 81 1.19 22.99 0.49
CA VAL A 81 1.26 24.34 1.03
C VAL A 81 0.79 24.30 2.47
N GLU A 82 1.66 24.72 3.38
CA GLU A 82 1.30 24.98 4.79
C GLU A 82 0.79 26.42 4.90
N LEU A 83 -0.44 26.59 5.38
CA LEU A 83 -1.14 27.88 5.43
C LEU A 83 -0.85 28.67 6.72
N HIS A 84 -0.43 27.99 7.80
CA HIS A 84 -0.02 28.60 9.05
C HIS A 84 1.48 28.42 9.30
N GLY A 85 2.12 29.42 9.93
CA GLY A 85 3.55 29.43 10.19
C GLY A 85 4.37 29.99 9.03
N SER A 86 5.48 29.34 8.67
CA SER A 86 6.46 29.85 7.69
C SER A 86 6.01 29.89 6.22
N GLY A 87 4.80 29.42 5.90
CA GLY A 87 4.29 29.37 4.52
C GLY A 87 5.07 28.41 3.62
N ARG A 88 5.58 27.30 4.19
CA ARG A 88 6.44 26.35 3.49
C ARG A 88 5.69 25.66 2.36
N ILE A 89 6.38 25.53 1.22
CA ILE A 89 5.88 24.85 0.03
C ILE A 89 6.79 23.65 -0.24
N HIS A 90 6.22 22.46 -0.18
CA HIS A 90 6.89 21.22 -0.55
C HIS A 90 6.40 20.77 -1.92
N ASN A 91 7.26 20.86 -2.93
CA ASN A 91 7.01 20.29 -4.26
C ASN A 91 7.70 18.94 -4.39
N ARG A 92 7.01 17.97 -5.00
CA ARG A 92 7.51 16.64 -5.31
C ARG A 92 7.07 16.23 -6.71
N SER A 93 8.02 15.84 -7.55
CA SER A 93 7.83 15.21 -8.85
C SER A 93 8.02 13.70 -8.72
N TYR A 94 7.13 12.95 -9.37
CA TYR A 94 7.15 11.50 -9.50
C TYR A 94 7.30 11.07 -10.97
N ALA A 95 7.61 12.01 -11.87
CA ALA A 95 7.70 11.74 -13.30
C ALA A 95 8.72 10.64 -13.65
N ASP A 96 9.83 10.60 -12.89
CA ASP A 96 10.92 9.63 -13.06
C ASP A 96 10.86 8.48 -12.04
N SER A 97 9.78 8.40 -11.25
CA SER A 97 9.60 7.36 -10.24
C SER A 97 9.19 6.05 -10.88
N LEU A 98 9.88 4.97 -10.51
CA LEU A 98 9.50 3.60 -10.86
C LEU A 98 8.38 3.06 -9.96
N ASN A 99 8.11 3.73 -8.83
CA ASN A 99 7.08 3.33 -7.89
C ASN A 99 6.21 4.53 -7.46
N PRO A 100 5.56 5.25 -8.38
CA PRO A 100 4.79 6.43 -8.01
C PRO A 100 3.54 6.06 -7.17
N PRO A 101 3.06 6.97 -6.31
CA PRO A 101 1.75 6.83 -5.69
C PRO A 101 0.64 6.70 -6.74
N ILE A 102 -0.39 5.93 -6.43
CA ILE A 102 -1.54 5.74 -7.32
C ILE A 102 -2.85 6.11 -6.63
N LEU A 103 -3.79 6.63 -7.42
CA LEU A 103 -5.11 6.99 -6.91
C LEU A 103 -6.08 5.82 -6.96
N HIS A 104 -6.71 5.55 -5.83
CA HIS A 104 -7.80 4.58 -5.71
C HIS A 104 -9.13 5.28 -5.47
N ARG A 105 -10.22 4.60 -5.86
CA ARG A 105 -11.60 5.05 -5.64
C ARG A 105 -11.86 6.46 -6.17
N LYS A 106 -11.44 6.72 -7.41
CA LYS A 106 -11.53 8.04 -8.04
C LYS A 106 -12.97 8.51 -8.27
N GLU A 107 -13.93 7.60 -8.27
CA GLU A 107 -15.36 7.90 -8.23
C GLU A 107 -15.77 8.79 -7.04
N LEU A 108 -15.07 8.67 -5.90
CA LEU A 108 -15.40 9.43 -4.69
C LEU A 108 -14.91 10.89 -4.74
N LEU A 109 -14.07 11.23 -5.72
CA LEU A 109 -13.52 12.57 -5.88
C LEU A 109 -14.37 13.45 -6.81
N LEU A 110 -15.33 12.87 -7.53
CA LEU A 110 -16.14 13.52 -8.54
C LEU A 110 -17.48 14.01 -7.97
N PRO A 111 -18.13 15.01 -8.60
CA PRO A 111 -19.46 15.43 -8.20
C PRO A 111 -20.49 14.30 -8.40
N PRO A 112 -21.52 14.16 -7.54
CA PRO A 112 -22.43 13.01 -7.53
C PRO A 112 -23.08 12.65 -8.87
N ASP A 113 -23.33 13.64 -9.73
CA ASP A 113 -23.99 13.48 -11.03
C ASP A 113 -23.01 13.19 -12.19
N HIS A 114 -21.72 12.94 -11.92
CA HIS A 114 -20.72 12.75 -12.96
C HIS A 114 -20.89 11.41 -13.70
N LYS A 115 -20.94 11.45 -15.04
CA LYS A 115 -21.22 10.29 -15.92
C LYS A 115 -20.25 9.10 -15.77
N GLU A 116 -18.98 9.36 -15.44
CA GLU A 116 -17.95 8.31 -15.33
C GLU A 116 -17.97 7.57 -13.98
N ILE A 117 -18.68 8.08 -12.96
CA ILE A 117 -18.73 7.46 -11.61
C ILE A 117 -19.09 5.99 -11.71
N SER A 118 -20.06 5.68 -12.56
CA SER A 118 -20.58 4.34 -12.72
C SER A 118 -19.53 3.32 -13.18
N LYS A 119 -18.70 3.74 -14.15
CA LYS A 119 -17.60 2.95 -14.69
C LYS A 119 -16.54 2.69 -13.62
N PHE A 120 -16.18 3.73 -12.87
CA PHE A 120 -15.17 3.63 -11.82
C PHE A 120 -15.64 2.81 -10.62
N GLN A 121 -16.91 2.96 -10.22
CA GLN A 121 -17.53 2.13 -9.18
C GLN A 121 -17.53 0.64 -9.53
N ALA A 122 -17.77 0.28 -10.79
CA ALA A 122 -17.72 -1.12 -11.22
C ALA A 122 -16.30 -1.72 -11.07
N LEU A 123 -15.27 -0.96 -11.47
CA LEU A 123 -13.88 -1.36 -11.29
C LEU A 123 -13.53 -1.50 -9.79
N THR A 124 -13.86 -0.49 -8.98
CA THR A 124 -13.64 -0.52 -7.52
C THR A 124 -14.35 -1.70 -6.87
N SER A 125 -15.60 -1.96 -7.26
CA SER A 125 -16.38 -3.09 -6.72
C SER A 125 -15.77 -4.45 -7.09
N THR A 126 -15.19 -4.56 -8.29
CA THR A 126 -14.46 -5.76 -8.68
C THR A 126 -13.19 -5.90 -7.82
N ALA A 127 -12.39 -4.84 -7.68
CA ALA A 127 -11.19 -4.85 -6.86
C ALA A 127 -11.47 -5.18 -5.37
N GLU A 128 -12.57 -4.69 -4.81
CA GLU A 128 -13.03 -5.07 -3.45
C GLU A 128 -13.41 -6.54 -3.38
N THR A 129 -14.14 -7.04 -4.38
CA THR A 129 -14.50 -8.46 -4.52
C THR A 129 -13.29 -9.37 -4.74
N LEU A 130 -12.14 -8.82 -5.15
CA LEU A 130 -10.86 -9.51 -5.25
C LEU A 130 -9.98 -9.33 -3.99
N GLY A 131 -10.36 -8.43 -3.08
CA GLY A 131 -9.72 -8.27 -1.77
C GLY A 131 -8.45 -7.43 -1.89
N LEU A 132 -8.38 -6.63 -2.94
CA LEU A 132 -7.29 -5.69 -3.18
C LEU A 132 -7.36 -4.52 -2.21
N PHE A 133 -8.50 -4.30 -1.54
CA PHE A 133 -8.70 -3.24 -0.55
C PHE A 133 -8.74 -3.75 0.90
N ASP A 134 -8.37 -5.00 1.15
CA ASP A 134 -8.42 -5.61 2.50
C ASP A 134 -7.45 -4.93 3.49
N ASP A 135 -6.28 -4.50 3.00
CA ASP A 135 -5.29 -3.71 3.75
C ASP A 135 -4.96 -2.41 3.00
N PRO A 136 -5.76 -1.34 3.18
CA PRO A 136 -5.56 -0.07 2.47
C PRO A 136 -4.24 0.63 2.77
N SER A 137 -3.51 0.23 3.83
CA SER A 137 -2.24 0.86 4.21
C SER A 137 -1.10 0.54 3.23
N ARG A 138 -1.21 -0.56 2.49
CA ARG A 138 -0.12 -1.10 1.65
C ARG A 138 -0.28 -0.88 0.15
N ILE A 139 -1.41 -0.32 -0.27
CA ILE A 139 -1.81 -0.29 -1.68
C ILE A 139 -1.47 1.02 -2.39
N GLY A 140 -1.02 2.05 -1.67
CA GLY A 140 -0.88 3.41 -2.18
C GLY A 140 0.11 3.61 -3.33
N PHE A 141 0.92 2.61 -3.67
CA PHE A 141 2.05 2.71 -4.61
C PHE A 141 1.96 1.66 -5.72
N HIS A 142 2.42 2.04 -6.92
CA HIS A 142 2.25 1.25 -8.14
C HIS A 142 2.77 -0.18 -8.05
N ASN A 143 4.01 -0.39 -7.63
CA ASN A 143 4.64 -1.71 -7.63
C ASN A 143 4.03 -2.61 -6.57
N GLN A 144 3.67 -2.07 -5.40
CA GLN A 144 2.93 -2.80 -4.38
C GLN A 144 1.54 -3.20 -4.87
N TRP A 145 0.87 -2.30 -5.60
CA TRP A 145 -0.42 -2.59 -6.22
C TRP A 145 -0.34 -3.70 -7.26
N GLU A 146 0.62 -3.64 -8.18
CA GLU A 146 0.84 -4.69 -9.18
C GLU A 146 1.21 -6.03 -8.53
N LYS A 147 2.12 -6.02 -7.54
CA LYS A 147 2.47 -7.21 -6.75
C LYS A 147 1.26 -7.77 -6.00
N LEU A 148 0.39 -6.92 -5.46
CA LEU A 148 -0.84 -7.35 -4.79
C LEU A 148 -1.81 -7.98 -5.78
N ILE A 149 -2.03 -7.37 -6.95
CA ILE A 149 -2.89 -7.92 -8.01
C ILE A 149 -2.37 -9.29 -8.47
N ALA A 150 -1.07 -9.38 -8.75
CA ALA A 150 -0.41 -10.63 -9.14
C ALA A 150 -0.47 -11.67 -8.03
N GLY A 151 -0.21 -11.26 -6.77
CA GLY A 151 -0.34 -12.08 -5.58
C GLY A 151 -1.78 -12.55 -5.36
N ARG A 152 -2.78 -11.80 -5.84
CA ARG A 152 -4.19 -12.21 -5.88
C ARG A 152 -4.55 -13.16 -7.04
N GLY A 153 -3.57 -13.50 -7.89
CA GLY A 153 -3.76 -14.38 -9.05
C GLY A 153 -4.36 -13.69 -10.28
N TYR A 154 -4.28 -12.35 -10.37
CA TYR A 154 -4.83 -11.56 -11.48
C TYR A 154 -3.75 -10.69 -12.14
N ARG A 155 -4.11 -10.07 -13.26
CA ARG A 155 -3.42 -8.92 -13.85
C ARG A 155 -4.45 -7.91 -14.33
N LEU A 156 -4.09 -6.63 -14.38
CA LEU A 156 -4.98 -5.57 -14.84
C LEU A 156 -4.67 -5.23 -16.31
N ILE A 157 -5.65 -5.40 -17.20
CA ILE A 157 -5.54 -5.06 -18.63
C ILE A 157 -6.75 -4.22 -19.03
N ASP A 158 -6.53 -3.04 -19.62
CA ASP A 158 -7.58 -2.18 -20.17
C ASP A 158 -8.77 -1.90 -19.21
N ASN A 159 -8.48 -1.73 -17.92
CA ASN A 159 -9.45 -1.57 -16.81
C ASN A 159 -10.19 -2.85 -16.39
N GLU A 160 -9.71 -4.03 -16.75
CA GLU A 160 -10.30 -5.32 -16.35
C GLU A 160 -9.28 -6.20 -15.64
N PHE A 161 -9.71 -6.80 -14.52
CA PHE A 161 -8.92 -7.81 -13.82
C PHE A 161 -9.09 -9.14 -14.52
N VAL A 162 -8.02 -9.59 -15.17
CA VAL A 162 -7.97 -10.86 -15.89
C VAL A 162 -7.26 -11.88 -15.00
N PRO A 163 -7.84 -13.09 -14.77
CA PRO A 163 -7.14 -14.14 -14.06
C PRO A 163 -5.81 -14.47 -14.74
N LEU A 164 -4.77 -14.68 -13.95
CA LEU A 164 -3.55 -15.33 -14.41
C LEU A 164 -3.89 -16.81 -14.71
N GLY A 165 -4.40 -17.06 -15.91
CA GLY A 165 -4.36 -18.38 -16.52
C GLY A 165 -2.92 -18.73 -16.91
N ASN A 166 -2.68 -19.92 -17.43
CA ASN A 166 -1.36 -20.32 -17.91
C ASN A 166 -0.83 -19.33 -18.98
N ASP A 167 -0.03 -18.37 -18.55
CA ASP A 167 0.69 -17.40 -19.38
C ASP A 167 1.77 -18.09 -20.23
N PHE A 168 1.68 -17.97 -21.54
CA PHE A 168 2.67 -18.50 -22.48
C PHE A 168 3.75 -17.48 -22.86
N SER A 169 3.74 -16.28 -22.26
CA SER A 169 4.69 -15.23 -22.62
C SER A 169 6.03 -15.31 -21.89
N GLU A 170 6.15 -16.16 -20.87
CA GLU A 170 7.41 -16.41 -20.16
C GLU A 170 7.70 -17.91 -20.07
N ILE A 171 8.61 -18.38 -20.91
CA ILE A 171 9.59 -19.48 -20.77
C ILE A 171 10.06 -19.74 -22.21
N ASP A 172 11.07 -19.00 -22.65
CA ASP A 172 11.93 -19.38 -23.77
C ASP A 172 13.33 -19.57 -23.19
N GLY A 173 13.52 -20.75 -22.60
CA GLY A 173 14.75 -21.14 -21.94
C GLY A 173 14.67 -22.61 -21.55
N ILE A 174 14.64 -23.49 -22.55
CA ILE A 174 15.19 -24.86 -22.63
C ILE A 174 14.59 -25.49 -23.90
N SER A 175 15.42 -25.66 -24.92
CA SER A 175 15.10 -26.51 -26.07
C SER A 175 15.40 -27.95 -25.70
N GLU A 176 14.38 -28.80 -25.63
CA GLU A 176 14.56 -30.21 -25.97
C GLU A 176 13.61 -30.56 -27.11
N SER A 177 14.19 -31.16 -28.14
CA SER A 177 13.58 -31.55 -29.38
C SER A 177 12.52 -32.62 -29.17
N TYR A 178 11.25 -32.30 -29.42
CA TYR A 178 10.21 -33.30 -29.66
C TYR A 178 9.76 -33.20 -31.12
N THR A 179 10.06 -34.25 -31.88
CA THR A 179 9.52 -34.49 -33.21
C THR A 179 8.02 -34.74 -33.11
N ALA A 180 7.20 -33.73 -33.37
CA ALA A 180 5.74 -33.86 -33.39
C ALA A 180 5.28 -34.59 -34.66
N THR A 181 4.60 -35.71 -34.46
CA THR A 181 3.70 -36.35 -35.41
C THR A 181 2.60 -35.37 -35.84
N VAL A 182 2.34 -35.32 -37.14
CA VAL A 182 1.31 -34.46 -37.74
C VAL A 182 -0.07 -34.95 -37.27
N GLY A 183 -0.72 -34.20 -36.36
CA GLY A 183 -2.16 -34.36 -36.10
C GLY A 183 -2.64 -34.20 -34.64
N GLU A 184 -1.76 -34.20 -33.64
CA GLU A 184 -2.17 -34.33 -32.23
C GLU A 184 -1.95 -33.05 -31.41
N VAL A 185 -3.00 -32.53 -30.75
CA VAL A 185 -2.95 -31.32 -29.93
C VAL A 185 -2.15 -31.59 -28.64
N GLN A 186 -1.09 -30.81 -28.41
CA GLN A 186 -0.12 -31.04 -27.33
C GLN A 186 -0.55 -30.38 -26.02
N ARG A 187 -1.70 -30.77 -25.45
CA ARG A 187 -2.34 -30.10 -24.29
C ARG A 187 -1.44 -29.98 -23.05
N HIS A 188 -0.55 -30.93 -22.83
CA HIS A 188 0.35 -30.96 -21.66
C HIS A 188 1.35 -29.79 -21.64
N LEU A 189 1.65 -29.16 -22.78
CA LEU A 189 2.53 -27.98 -22.85
C LEU A 189 1.89 -26.70 -22.30
N THR A 190 0.61 -26.77 -21.90
CA THR A 190 -0.11 -25.66 -21.28
C THR A 190 0.11 -25.53 -19.77
N ALA A 191 0.66 -26.54 -19.09
CA ALA A 191 0.87 -26.51 -17.64
C ALA A 191 2.13 -25.70 -17.24
N LEU A 192 1.95 -24.66 -16.43
CA LEU A 192 3.03 -23.77 -15.96
C LEU A 192 3.69 -24.22 -14.65
N VAL A 193 4.86 -23.62 -14.37
CA VAL A 193 5.46 -23.53 -13.02
C VAL A 193 5.16 -22.14 -12.46
N ARG A 194 4.56 -22.04 -11.27
CA ARG A 194 4.23 -20.75 -10.62
C ARG A 194 4.69 -20.70 -9.17
N TYR A 195 5.04 -19.50 -8.71
CA TYR A 195 5.39 -19.21 -7.32
C TYR A 195 4.19 -18.57 -6.58
N GLY A 196 3.11 -19.33 -6.39
CA GLY A 196 1.91 -18.89 -5.66
C GLY A 196 0.62 -19.61 -6.08
N PHE A 197 -0.44 -19.50 -5.27
CA PHE A 197 -1.75 -20.10 -5.55
C PHE A 197 -2.43 -19.52 -6.79
N SER A 198 -3.13 -20.35 -7.55
CA SER A 198 -3.97 -19.91 -8.68
C SER A 198 -5.22 -19.16 -8.22
N ALA A 199 -5.75 -18.29 -9.09
CA ALA A 199 -6.95 -17.50 -8.83
C ALA A 199 -8.13 -18.31 -8.22
N PRO A 200 -8.50 -19.51 -8.70
CA PRO A 200 -9.54 -20.31 -8.04
C PRO A 200 -9.23 -20.71 -6.60
N ILE A 201 -8.00 -21.15 -6.32
CA ILE A 201 -7.59 -21.55 -4.97
C ILE A 201 -7.62 -20.35 -4.02
N GLN A 202 -7.23 -19.18 -4.51
CA GLN A 202 -7.32 -17.96 -3.72
C GLN A 202 -8.75 -17.52 -3.40
N MET A 203 -9.71 -17.72 -4.31
CA MET A 203 -11.12 -17.47 -4.01
C MET A 203 -11.64 -18.42 -2.92
N LEU A 204 -11.19 -19.68 -2.92
CA LEU A 204 -11.52 -20.61 -1.84
C LEU A 204 -10.95 -20.13 -0.48
N VAL A 205 -9.72 -19.60 -0.44
CA VAL A 205 -9.19 -18.97 0.80
C VAL A 205 -10.07 -17.80 1.22
N ARG A 206 -10.33 -16.87 0.29
CA ARG A 206 -11.08 -15.62 0.54
C ARG A 206 -12.46 -15.87 1.14
N PHE A 207 -13.20 -16.84 0.60
CA PHE A 207 -14.55 -17.16 1.07
C PHE A 207 -14.54 -18.20 2.22
N GLY A 208 -13.40 -18.46 2.85
CA GLY A 208 -13.30 -19.28 4.06
C GLY A 208 -13.47 -20.78 3.83
N PHE A 209 -13.25 -21.27 2.61
CA PHE A 209 -13.38 -22.70 2.29
C PHE A 209 -12.10 -23.51 2.60
N LEU A 210 -10.96 -22.85 2.86
CA LEU A 210 -9.65 -23.48 3.10
C LEU A 210 -9.18 -23.30 4.54
N ASP A 211 -10.03 -23.65 5.50
CA ASP A 211 -9.77 -23.59 6.95
C ASP A 211 -9.16 -24.89 7.54
N GLY A 212 -8.80 -25.84 6.67
CA GLY A 212 -8.28 -27.16 7.04
C GLY A 212 -9.35 -28.22 7.38
N SER A 213 -10.63 -27.85 7.49
CA SER A 213 -11.72 -28.81 7.74
C SER A 213 -12.07 -29.65 6.50
N ARG A 214 -11.89 -29.06 5.31
CA ARG A 214 -12.28 -29.63 4.02
C ARG A 214 -11.09 -30.24 3.26
N SER A 215 -11.39 -31.30 2.51
CA SER A 215 -10.47 -31.89 1.53
C SER A 215 -10.61 -31.22 0.16
N VAL A 216 -9.51 -31.07 -0.56
CA VAL A 216 -9.46 -30.46 -1.90
C VAL A 216 -8.95 -31.49 -2.91
N PHE A 217 -9.63 -31.60 -4.05
CA PHE A 217 -9.16 -32.35 -5.21
C PHE A 217 -8.94 -31.41 -6.39
N ASP A 218 -7.74 -31.40 -6.96
CA ASP A 218 -7.42 -30.59 -8.15
C ASP A 218 -7.50 -31.44 -9.42
N TYR A 219 -8.52 -31.18 -10.24
CA TYR A 219 -8.82 -31.92 -11.47
C TYR A 219 -8.10 -31.21 -12.63
N GLY A 220 -7.00 -31.80 -13.11
CA GLY A 220 -6.07 -31.21 -14.05
C GLY A 220 -4.98 -30.38 -13.36
N CYS A 221 -4.35 -30.94 -12.33
CA CYS A 221 -3.40 -30.22 -11.47
C CYS A 221 -2.09 -29.78 -12.16
N GLY A 222 -1.86 -30.20 -13.41
CA GLY A 222 -0.61 -29.94 -14.13
C GLY A 222 0.60 -30.39 -13.31
N ARG A 223 1.57 -29.50 -13.14
CA ARG A 223 2.81 -29.75 -12.37
C ARG A 223 2.64 -29.75 -10.85
N GLY A 224 1.44 -29.45 -10.33
CA GLY A 224 1.11 -29.61 -8.91
C GLY A 224 1.51 -28.44 -7.99
N ASP A 225 1.66 -27.21 -8.50
CA ASP A 225 2.07 -26.06 -7.68
C ASP A 225 1.03 -25.67 -6.63
N ASP A 226 -0.26 -25.64 -7.01
CA ASP A 226 -1.38 -25.41 -6.08
C ASP A 226 -1.43 -26.51 -4.99
N LEU A 227 -1.23 -27.77 -5.38
CA LEU A 227 -1.23 -28.90 -4.45
C LEU A 227 -0.14 -28.78 -3.39
N ARG A 228 1.07 -28.40 -3.80
CA ARG A 228 2.21 -28.23 -2.89
C ARG A 228 1.90 -27.15 -1.85
N GLY A 229 1.42 -25.99 -2.29
CA GLY A 229 1.06 -24.90 -1.37
C GLY A 229 -0.06 -25.29 -0.41
N LEU A 230 -1.09 -26.02 -0.88
CA LEU A 230 -2.19 -26.47 -0.03
C LEU A 230 -1.70 -27.46 1.03
N GLN A 231 -0.83 -28.41 0.65
CA GLN A 231 -0.26 -29.40 1.57
C GLN A 231 0.68 -28.75 2.61
N GLU A 232 1.49 -27.78 2.21
CA GLU A 232 2.34 -27.00 3.13
C GLU A 232 1.53 -26.22 4.17
N ASN A 233 0.32 -25.79 3.81
CA ASN A 233 -0.63 -25.12 4.72
C ASN A 233 -1.52 -26.11 5.50
N GLY A 234 -1.18 -27.41 5.52
CA GLY A 234 -1.89 -28.43 6.28
C GLY A 234 -3.26 -28.82 5.71
N ILE A 235 -3.58 -28.42 4.48
CA ILE A 235 -4.84 -28.76 3.82
C ILE A 235 -4.69 -30.13 3.14
N ARG A 236 -5.70 -31.00 3.33
CA ARG A 236 -5.75 -32.32 2.66
C ARG A 236 -6.04 -32.13 1.18
N ALA A 237 -4.99 -31.98 0.38
CA ALA A 237 -5.07 -31.79 -1.07
C ALA A 237 -4.41 -32.92 -1.85
N ILE A 238 -5.09 -33.36 -2.91
CA ILE A 238 -4.61 -34.34 -3.90
C ILE A 238 -5.05 -33.86 -5.29
N GLY A 239 -4.38 -34.29 -6.35
CA GLY A 239 -4.80 -33.92 -7.70
C GLY A 239 -4.45 -34.97 -8.72
N TRP A 240 -5.10 -34.86 -9.87
CA TRP A 240 -4.91 -35.73 -11.01
C TRP A 240 -4.66 -34.88 -12.25
N ASP A 241 -3.76 -35.33 -13.10
CA ASP A 241 -3.52 -34.73 -14.41
C ASP A 241 -3.24 -35.86 -15.40
N PRO A 242 -3.84 -35.85 -16.61
CA PRO A 242 -3.67 -36.94 -17.57
C PRO A 242 -2.22 -37.15 -18.04
N HIS A 243 -1.33 -36.17 -17.87
CA HIS A 243 0.07 -36.25 -18.28
C HIS A 243 1.04 -36.21 -17.10
N PHE A 244 0.88 -35.26 -16.18
CA PHE A 244 1.83 -35.03 -15.08
C PHE A 244 1.56 -35.87 -13.84
N ALA A 245 0.33 -36.36 -13.67
CA ALA A 245 -0.07 -37.20 -12.54
C ALA A 245 -1.10 -38.28 -12.95
N PRO A 246 -0.83 -39.10 -14.00
CA PRO A 246 -1.80 -40.04 -14.54
C PRO A 246 -2.11 -41.19 -13.58
N GLU A 247 -1.12 -41.57 -12.75
CA GLU A 247 -1.21 -42.66 -11.77
C GLU A 247 -2.02 -42.27 -10.52
N ASN A 248 -2.30 -40.97 -10.32
CA ASN A 248 -3.06 -40.52 -9.17
C ASN A 248 -4.54 -40.91 -9.33
N GLN A 249 -5.11 -41.57 -8.31
CA GLN A 249 -6.52 -41.92 -8.36
C GLN A 249 -7.41 -40.69 -8.18
N LYS A 250 -8.41 -40.55 -9.05
CA LYS A 250 -9.52 -39.61 -8.87
C LYS A 250 -10.30 -40.00 -7.61
N LYS A 251 -10.37 -39.10 -6.62
CA LYS A 251 -11.02 -39.36 -5.32
C LYS A 251 -12.05 -38.29 -5.00
N LEU A 252 -13.07 -38.70 -4.25
CA LEU A 252 -14.07 -37.80 -3.69
C LEU A 252 -13.41 -36.86 -2.69
N SER A 253 -13.72 -35.57 -2.81
CA SER A 253 -13.27 -34.50 -1.91
C SER A 253 -14.40 -33.53 -1.64
N ASN A 254 -14.30 -32.79 -0.53
CA ASN A 254 -15.28 -31.74 -0.21
C ASN A 254 -15.33 -30.70 -1.33
N ILE A 255 -14.15 -30.24 -1.76
CA ILE A 255 -14.00 -29.25 -2.81
C ILE A 255 -13.25 -29.87 -3.99
N VAL A 256 -13.74 -29.65 -5.21
CA VAL A 256 -13.01 -29.97 -6.44
C VAL A 256 -12.70 -28.68 -7.19
N ASN A 257 -11.44 -28.50 -7.59
CA ASN A 257 -11.03 -27.43 -8.49
C ASN A 257 -10.89 -27.96 -9.93
N LEU A 258 -11.55 -27.30 -10.88
CA LEU A 258 -11.39 -27.49 -12.32
C LEU A 258 -10.83 -26.18 -12.91
N GLY A 259 -9.57 -25.92 -12.57
CA GLY A 259 -8.88 -24.66 -12.89
C GLY A 259 -8.31 -24.67 -14.30
N PHE A 260 -8.89 -23.88 -15.20
CA PHE A 260 -8.39 -23.63 -16.57
C PHE A 260 -8.33 -24.86 -17.50
N VAL A 261 -8.80 -26.03 -17.07
CA VAL A 261 -8.75 -27.28 -17.82
C VAL A 261 -9.62 -27.26 -19.08
N ILE A 262 -10.86 -26.78 -18.96
CA ILE A 262 -11.78 -26.74 -20.10
C ILE A 262 -11.39 -25.68 -21.15
N ASN A 263 -10.36 -24.86 -20.89
CA ASN A 263 -9.78 -24.02 -21.91
C ASN A 263 -8.90 -24.82 -22.87
N VAL A 264 -8.27 -25.92 -22.45
CA VAL A 264 -7.21 -26.58 -23.23
C VAL A 264 -7.66 -27.87 -23.93
N ILE A 265 -8.92 -28.25 -23.73
CA ILE A 265 -9.53 -29.43 -24.35
C ILE A 265 -10.31 -29.00 -25.60
N GLU A 266 -9.85 -29.44 -26.77
CA GLU A 266 -10.46 -29.11 -28.06
C GLU A 266 -11.79 -29.83 -28.32
N ASP A 267 -11.91 -31.07 -27.86
CA ASP A 267 -13.15 -31.85 -27.99
C ASP A 267 -14.19 -31.37 -26.98
N ILE A 268 -15.38 -30.99 -27.46
CA ILE A 268 -16.47 -30.54 -26.61
C ILE A 268 -17.02 -31.65 -25.71
N ASN A 269 -17.08 -32.90 -26.19
CA ASN A 269 -17.56 -34.02 -25.39
C ASN A 269 -16.59 -34.29 -24.25
N GLU A 270 -15.28 -34.23 -24.52
CA GLU A 270 -14.27 -34.40 -23.48
C GLU A 270 -14.28 -33.24 -22.46
N ARG A 271 -14.59 -32.00 -22.89
CA ARG A 271 -14.81 -30.89 -21.94
C ARG A 271 -16.01 -31.17 -21.02
N ILE A 272 -17.10 -31.68 -21.57
CA ILE A 272 -18.30 -32.04 -20.82
C ILE A 272 -17.96 -33.17 -19.84
N GLU A 273 -17.24 -34.21 -20.28
CA GLU A 273 -16.77 -35.31 -19.43
C GLU A 273 -15.83 -34.83 -18.31
N ALA A 274 -14.92 -33.89 -18.60
CA ALA A 274 -14.05 -33.31 -17.58
C ALA A 274 -14.85 -32.51 -16.53
N LEU A 275 -15.82 -31.71 -16.98
CA LEU A 275 -16.70 -30.95 -16.11
C LEU A 275 -17.57 -31.87 -15.23
N GLN A 276 -18.25 -32.84 -15.83
CA GLN A 276 -19.09 -33.80 -15.12
C GLN A 276 -18.26 -34.72 -14.21
N GLY A 277 -17.08 -35.13 -14.67
CA GLY A 277 -16.11 -35.90 -13.90
C GLY A 277 -15.66 -35.14 -12.65
N ALA A 278 -15.26 -33.88 -12.80
CA ALA A 278 -14.90 -33.02 -11.66
C ALA A 278 -16.08 -32.84 -10.69
N TYR A 279 -17.29 -32.61 -11.21
CA TYR A 279 -18.50 -32.47 -10.38
C TYR A 279 -18.86 -33.77 -9.63
N SER A 280 -18.65 -34.93 -10.24
CA SER A 280 -18.90 -36.23 -9.61
C SER A 280 -18.02 -36.46 -8.37
N LEU A 281 -16.80 -35.91 -8.39
CA LEU A 281 -15.84 -36.00 -7.30
C LEU A 281 -16.06 -34.97 -6.19
N ALA A 282 -16.84 -33.92 -6.45
CA ALA A 282 -17.19 -32.92 -5.44
C ALA A 282 -18.25 -33.49 -4.51
N GLN A 283 -18.09 -33.28 -3.20
CA GLN A 283 -19.12 -33.56 -2.20
C GLN A 283 -19.88 -32.29 -1.81
N GLU A 284 -19.20 -31.15 -1.72
CA GLU A 284 -19.77 -29.86 -1.31
C GLU A 284 -19.74 -28.85 -2.46
N LEU A 285 -18.56 -28.61 -3.05
CA LEU A 285 -18.33 -27.50 -3.99
C LEU A 285 -17.44 -27.91 -5.17
N LEU A 286 -17.85 -27.57 -6.38
CA LEU A 286 -17.00 -27.53 -7.57
C LEU A 286 -16.64 -26.07 -7.91
N VAL A 287 -15.35 -25.81 -8.12
CA VAL A 287 -14.84 -24.54 -8.64
C VAL A 287 -14.48 -24.71 -10.11
N VAL A 288 -15.10 -23.92 -10.98
CA VAL A 288 -14.82 -23.92 -12.42
C VAL A 288 -14.19 -22.59 -12.79
N SER A 289 -12.98 -22.61 -13.35
CA SER A 289 -12.29 -21.39 -13.78
C SER A 289 -11.86 -21.46 -15.22
N VAL A 290 -12.00 -20.35 -15.95
CA VAL A 290 -11.58 -20.23 -17.34
C VAL A 290 -10.91 -18.91 -17.66
N MET A 291 -10.09 -18.93 -18.71
CA MET A 291 -9.70 -17.70 -19.40
C MET A 291 -10.90 -17.12 -20.17
N LEU A 292 -11.11 -15.80 -20.01
CA LEU A 292 -12.16 -15.08 -20.71
C LEU A 292 -11.71 -14.60 -22.10
N THR A 293 -12.68 -14.41 -22.99
CA THR A 293 -12.44 -13.95 -24.37
C THR A 293 -12.07 -12.47 -24.36
N ASN A 294 -10.88 -12.14 -24.86
CA ASN A 294 -10.44 -10.76 -25.08
C ASN A 294 -10.47 -10.45 -26.60
N GLN A 295 -11.13 -9.35 -26.97
CA GLN A 295 -11.30 -8.90 -28.36
C GLN A 295 -9.97 -8.52 -29.04
N TYR A 296 -8.88 -8.37 -28.29
CA TYR A 296 -7.56 -7.96 -28.79
C TYR A 296 -6.46 -9.04 -28.73
N ALA A 297 -6.74 -10.23 -28.18
CA ALA A 297 -5.68 -11.16 -27.75
C ALA A 297 -5.54 -12.48 -28.52
N VAL A 298 -6.34 -12.73 -29.56
CA VAL A 298 -6.33 -14.04 -30.23
C VAL A 298 -5.31 -14.08 -31.37
N LYS A 299 -4.08 -14.50 -31.07
CA LYS A 299 -3.08 -14.91 -32.07
C LYS A 299 -3.04 -16.44 -32.17
N GLY A 300 -3.38 -16.99 -33.33
CA GLY A 300 -3.25 -18.41 -33.65
C GLY A 300 -4.21 -18.84 -34.76
N LYS A 301 -4.13 -20.11 -35.18
CA LYS A 301 -5.00 -20.65 -36.23
C LYS A 301 -6.32 -21.10 -35.60
N PRO A 302 -7.51 -20.65 -36.06
CA PRO A 302 -8.77 -21.18 -35.57
C PRO A 302 -8.81 -22.71 -35.74
N LEU A 303 -9.17 -23.40 -34.68
CA LEU A 303 -9.35 -24.85 -34.64
C LEU A 303 -10.59 -25.12 -33.79
N TYR A 304 -11.60 -25.78 -34.37
CA TYR A 304 -12.92 -25.95 -33.75
C TYR A 304 -13.50 -24.63 -33.22
N ASP A 305 -13.85 -24.55 -31.94
CA ASP A 305 -14.38 -23.36 -31.25
C ASP A 305 -13.31 -22.56 -30.50
N GLY A 306 -12.04 -22.93 -30.65
CA GLY A 306 -10.89 -22.26 -30.04
C GLY A 306 -9.79 -21.97 -31.05
N ILE A 307 -8.57 -21.85 -30.54
CA ILE A 307 -7.39 -21.44 -31.32
C ILE A 307 -6.26 -22.43 -31.08
N LEU A 308 -5.64 -22.89 -32.16
CA LEU A 308 -4.39 -23.63 -32.13
C LEU A 308 -3.22 -22.64 -32.14
N THR A 309 -2.40 -22.67 -31.10
CA THR A 309 -1.20 -21.85 -30.96
C THR A 309 -0.08 -22.36 -31.89
N THR A 310 0.96 -21.55 -32.07
CA THR A 310 2.18 -21.96 -32.80
C THR A 310 2.94 -23.09 -32.11
N ARG A 311 2.69 -23.34 -30.82
CA ARG A 311 3.24 -24.46 -30.03
C ARG A 311 2.40 -25.74 -30.16
N GLY A 312 1.35 -25.74 -30.99
CA GLY A 312 0.47 -26.91 -31.18
C GLY A 312 -0.50 -27.17 -30.03
N THR A 313 -0.74 -26.18 -29.15
CA THR A 313 -1.72 -26.26 -28.05
C THR A 313 -3.05 -25.62 -28.46
N PHE A 314 -4.18 -26.21 -28.05
CA PHE A 314 -5.51 -25.63 -28.25
C PHE A 314 -5.89 -24.74 -27.05
N GLN A 315 -6.56 -23.62 -27.33
CA GLN A 315 -7.14 -22.75 -26.31
C GLN A 315 -8.54 -22.27 -26.72
N LYS A 316 -9.56 -22.63 -25.95
CA LYS A 316 -10.90 -22.03 -25.94
C LYS A 316 -10.92 -20.88 -24.95
N PHE A 317 -11.42 -19.72 -25.34
CA PHE A 317 -11.76 -18.65 -24.41
C PHE A 317 -13.28 -18.58 -24.24
N TYR A 318 -13.75 -18.26 -23.04
CA TYR A 318 -15.18 -18.20 -22.75
C TYR A 318 -15.63 -16.77 -22.51
N THR A 319 -16.89 -16.46 -22.78
CA THR A 319 -17.52 -15.30 -22.12
C THR A 319 -18.09 -15.76 -20.76
N PRO A 320 -18.32 -14.86 -19.78
CA PRO A 320 -18.94 -15.25 -18.52
C PRO A 320 -20.30 -15.94 -18.70
N SER A 321 -21.11 -15.45 -19.64
CA SER A 321 -22.41 -16.05 -19.98
C SER A 321 -22.27 -17.42 -20.64
N GLU A 322 -21.32 -17.56 -21.56
CA GLU A 322 -21.04 -18.84 -22.22
C GLU A 322 -20.57 -19.89 -21.20
N LEU A 323 -19.66 -19.52 -20.29
CA LEU A 323 -19.22 -20.41 -19.22
C LEU A 323 -20.40 -20.81 -18.32
N LYS A 324 -21.21 -19.84 -17.89
CA LYS A 324 -22.40 -20.10 -17.08
C LYS A 324 -23.33 -21.12 -17.76
N ILE A 325 -23.71 -20.85 -19.01
CA ILE A 325 -24.58 -21.74 -19.80
C ILE A 325 -23.95 -23.13 -19.94
N PHE A 326 -22.66 -23.18 -20.26
CA PHE A 326 -21.94 -24.45 -20.40
C PHE A 326 -21.95 -25.25 -19.10
N ILE A 327 -21.75 -24.62 -17.94
CA ILE A 327 -21.80 -25.30 -16.64
C ILE A 327 -23.22 -25.81 -16.36
N GLU A 328 -24.22 -24.93 -16.42
CA GLU A 328 -25.58 -25.24 -15.98
C GLU A 328 -26.27 -26.27 -16.90
N GLN A 329 -26.01 -26.23 -18.21
CA GLN A 329 -26.58 -27.19 -19.15
C GLN A 329 -26.02 -28.60 -18.98
N ASN A 330 -24.76 -28.73 -18.56
CA ASN A 330 -24.06 -30.00 -18.48
C ASN A 330 -24.06 -30.61 -17.07
N LEU A 331 -24.27 -29.79 -16.03
CA LEU A 331 -24.39 -30.24 -14.64
C LEU A 331 -25.83 -30.24 -14.11
N TYR A 332 -26.76 -29.54 -14.76
CA TYR A 332 -28.14 -29.33 -14.29
C TYR A 332 -28.24 -28.70 -12.90
N GLU A 333 -27.25 -27.88 -12.55
CA GLU A 333 -27.09 -27.24 -11.25
C GLU A 333 -26.83 -25.75 -11.44
N GLU A 334 -27.30 -24.92 -10.51
CA GLU A 334 -27.05 -23.47 -10.56
C GLU A 334 -25.57 -23.18 -10.34
N SER A 335 -25.03 -22.25 -11.14
CA SER A 335 -23.65 -21.81 -11.02
C SER A 335 -23.58 -20.36 -10.53
N ILE A 336 -22.79 -20.18 -9.49
CA ILE A 336 -22.63 -18.91 -8.79
C ILE A 336 -21.31 -18.27 -9.23
N PRO A 337 -21.32 -17.13 -9.94
CA PRO A 337 -20.09 -16.41 -10.27
C PRO A 337 -19.50 -15.79 -9.01
N VAL A 338 -18.23 -16.05 -8.72
CA VAL A 338 -17.53 -15.51 -7.54
C VAL A 338 -16.42 -14.53 -7.86
N ALA A 339 -15.87 -14.61 -9.08
CA ALA A 339 -14.92 -13.64 -9.64
C ALA A 339 -14.96 -13.72 -11.19
N PRO A 340 -14.35 -12.77 -11.92
CA PRO A 340 -14.27 -12.85 -13.39
C PRO A 340 -13.67 -14.18 -13.86
N GLY A 341 -14.47 -14.96 -14.61
CA GLY A 341 -14.05 -16.26 -15.13
C GLY A 341 -14.02 -17.39 -14.09
N ILE A 342 -14.56 -17.20 -12.87
CA ILE A 342 -14.58 -18.20 -11.79
C ILE A 342 -16.00 -18.39 -11.27
N PHE A 343 -16.48 -19.62 -11.29
CA PHE A 343 -17.80 -20.03 -10.84
C PHE A 343 -17.72 -21.11 -9.76
N PHE A 344 -18.59 -21.00 -8.77
CA PHE A 344 -18.84 -22.02 -7.75
C PHE A 344 -20.13 -22.76 -8.10
N VAL A 345 -20.09 -24.09 -8.06
CA VAL A 345 -21.24 -24.95 -8.27
C VAL A 345 -21.39 -25.81 -7.04
N PHE A 346 -22.41 -25.52 -6.23
CA PHE A 346 -22.62 -26.22 -4.96
C PHE A 346 -23.44 -27.48 -5.17
N LYS A 347 -22.90 -28.58 -4.65
CA LYS A 347 -23.59 -29.87 -4.56
C LYS A 347 -24.33 -30.00 -3.23
N ASP A 348 -23.77 -29.42 -2.17
CA ASP A 348 -24.45 -29.25 -0.89
C ASP A 348 -25.26 -27.94 -0.91
N LYS A 349 -26.59 -28.07 -0.88
CA LYS A 349 -27.52 -26.94 -0.91
C LYS A 349 -27.56 -26.13 0.38
N ASP A 350 -27.20 -26.74 1.52
CA ASP A 350 -27.09 -26.01 2.79
C ASP A 350 -25.81 -25.14 2.80
N ALA A 351 -24.73 -25.59 2.15
CA ALA A 351 -23.55 -24.77 1.90
C ALA A 351 -23.84 -23.61 0.93
N GLU A 352 -24.62 -23.87 -0.13
CA GLU A 352 -25.06 -22.86 -1.10
C GLU A 352 -25.86 -21.73 -0.44
N GLN A 353 -26.85 -22.06 0.38
CA GLN A 353 -27.68 -21.06 1.07
C GLN A 353 -26.86 -20.19 2.03
N ARG A 354 -25.94 -20.79 2.80
CA ARG A 354 -25.02 -20.03 3.67
C ARG A 354 -24.16 -19.06 2.86
N PHE A 355 -23.57 -19.54 1.77
CA PHE A 355 -22.78 -18.72 0.86
C PHE A 355 -23.59 -17.55 0.27
N LEU A 356 -24.84 -17.78 -0.17
CA LEU A 356 -25.70 -16.75 -0.76
C LEU A 356 -26.15 -15.68 0.26
N VAL A 357 -26.42 -16.08 1.50
CA VAL A 357 -26.76 -15.14 2.59
C VAL A 357 -25.56 -14.24 2.87
N ASP A 358 -24.36 -14.80 3.00
CA ASP A 358 -23.12 -14.05 3.25
C ASP A 358 -22.77 -13.11 2.08
N ARG A 359 -23.12 -13.49 0.85
CA ARG A 359 -22.93 -12.70 -0.37
C ARG A 359 -23.89 -11.51 -0.53
N SER A 360 -25.08 -11.56 0.06
CA SER A 360 -26.20 -10.64 -0.25
C SER A 360 -26.16 -9.24 0.38
N ARG A 361 -25.05 -8.86 1.04
CA ARG A 361 -24.82 -7.47 1.50
C ARG A 361 -24.32 -6.58 0.33
N SER A 362 -25.29 -6.01 -0.40
CA SER A 362 -25.30 -4.96 -1.46
C SER A 362 -24.01 -4.50 -2.19
N ARG A 363 -24.03 -4.58 -3.54
CA ARG A 363 -23.39 -3.61 -4.47
C ARG A 363 -23.96 -3.66 -5.89
N SER A 364 -25.25 -3.40 -5.99
CA SER A 364 -26.04 -3.48 -7.22
C SER A 364 -25.98 -2.15 -8.02
N ASN A 365 -25.88 -2.21 -9.36
CA ASN A 365 -26.81 -1.57 -10.32
C ASN A 365 -26.24 -1.06 -11.66
N LEU A 366 -24.94 -1.17 -11.96
CA LEU A 366 -24.38 -0.56 -13.17
C LEU A 366 -23.69 -1.54 -14.09
N LEU A 367 -24.21 -1.64 -15.32
CA LEU A 367 -23.50 -1.94 -16.59
C LEU A 367 -24.45 -2.50 -17.67
N ARG A 368 -25.77 -2.55 -17.41
CA ARG A 368 -26.76 -2.56 -18.49
C ARG A 368 -26.89 -1.16 -19.09
N ALA A 369 -25.99 -0.77 -20.00
CA ALA A 369 -26.32 0.27 -20.97
C ALA A 369 -25.38 0.39 -22.17
N ALA A 370 -24.07 0.11 -22.07
CA ALA A 370 -23.16 0.61 -23.10
C ALA A 370 -21.97 -0.31 -23.39
N SER A 371 -22.20 -1.30 -24.24
CA SER A 371 -21.16 -1.77 -25.15
C SER A 371 -21.74 -1.92 -26.56
N GLN A 372 -22.25 -0.82 -27.10
CA GLN A 372 -22.37 -0.69 -28.55
C GLN A 372 -21.09 -0.09 -29.13
N VAL A 373 -20.22 -1.03 -29.53
CA VAL A 373 -19.50 -1.07 -30.81
C VAL A 373 -18.44 0.01 -31.10
N GLN A 374 -17.18 -0.42 -31.00
CA GLN A 374 -16.09 0.03 -31.87
C GLN A 374 -16.06 -0.78 -33.18
N ARG A 375 -15.47 -0.21 -34.24
CA ARG A 375 -15.00 -0.93 -35.44
C ARG A 375 -13.62 -0.45 -35.92
N ALA A 376 -12.91 -1.39 -36.54
CA ALA A 376 -11.46 -1.55 -36.76
C ALA A 376 -10.82 -0.89 -38.02
N SER A 377 -9.47 -0.88 -38.12
CA SER A 377 -8.71 -0.73 -39.39
C SER A 377 -7.28 -1.34 -39.39
N LYS A 378 -6.64 -1.43 -40.57
CA LYS A 378 -5.52 -2.29 -41.04
C LYS A 378 -4.09 -2.05 -40.48
N GLN A 379 -3.27 -3.08 -40.65
CA GLN A 379 -1.89 -3.29 -40.16
C GLN A 379 -0.78 -2.53 -40.92
N SER A 380 0.18 -1.93 -40.20
CA SER A 380 1.10 -0.87 -40.67
C SER A 380 2.60 -1.24 -40.70
N LYS A 381 3.44 -0.38 -41.30
CA LYS A 381 4.93 -0.51 -41.35
C LYS A 381 5.57 -0.83 -39.99
N ILE A 382 4.96 -0.33 -38.91
CA ILE A 382 5.39 -0.51 -37.53
C ILE A 382 5.48 -2.00 -37.16
N GLU A 383 4.60 -2.84 -37.70
CA GLU A 383 4.54 -4.25 -37.34
C GLU A 383 5.66 -5.08 -37.95
N LYS A 384 6.19 -4.66 -39.11
CA LYS A 384 7.34 -5.32 -39.74
C LYS A 384 8.62 -5.03 -38.98
N ASP A 385 8.78 -3.78 -38.55
CA ASP A 385 9.94 -3.36 -37.76
C ASP A 385 9.91 -4.02 -36.38
N LEU A 386 8.73 -4.15 -35.76
CA LEU A 386 8.54 -4.88 -34.50
C LEU A 386 8.91 -6.36 -34.62
N ALA A 387 8.47 -7.05 -35.69
CA ALA A 387 8.81 -8.46 -35.92
C ALA A 387 10.33 -8.67 -36.02
N ARG A 388 11.03 -7.78 -36.73
CA ARG A 388 12.49 -7.83 -36.87
C ARG A 388 13.24 -7.51 -35.56
N TYR A 389 12.68 -6.64 -34.72
CA TYR A 389 13.24 -6.39 -33.39
C TYR A 389 13.15 -7.63 -32.51
N ILE A 390 11.98 -8.29 -32.47
CA ILE A 390 11.73 -9.51 -31.69
C ILE A 390 12.68 -10.64 -32.11
N GLU A 391 12.86 -10.86 -33.42
CA GLU A 391 13.73 -11.91 -33.96
C GLU A 391 15.19 -11.80 -33.48
N HIS A 392 15.68 -10.58 -33.24
CA HIS A 392 17.07 -10.32 -32.84
C HIS A 392 17.19 -9.70 -31.44
N GLN A 393 16.16 -9.84 -30.61
CA GLN A 393 16.02 -9.10 -29.35
C GLN A 393 17.25 -9.23 -28.44
N ALA A 394 17.74 -10.45 -28.16
CA ALA A 394 18.88 -10.63 -27.25
C ALA A 394 20.17 -9.91 -27.73
N LEU A 395 20.43 -9.91 -29.05
CA LEU A 395 21.58 -9.20 -29.63
C LEU A 395 21.41 -7.69 -29.54
N LEU A 396 20.19 -7.22 -29.84
CA LEU A 396 19.82 -5.82 -29.83
C LEU A 396 19.80 -5.24 -28.41
N ASP A 397 19.23 -5.97 -27.45
CA ASP A 397 19.15 -5.61 -26.04
C ASP A 397 20.54 -5.57 -25.38
N SER A 398 21.43 -6.52 -25.74
CA SER A 398 22.82 -6.50 -25.29
C SER A 398 23.58 -5.26 -25.79
N ILE A 399 23.44 -4.90 -27.08
CA ILE A 399 24.03 -3.67 -27.62
C ILE A 399 23.40 -2.43 -26.97
N TRP A 400 22.08 -2.47 -26.76
CA TRP A 400 21.33 -1.37 -26.17
C TRP A 400 21.80 -1.09 -24.74
N LEU A 401 21.92 -2.12 -23.89
CA LEU A 401 22.47 -1.97 -22.54
C LEU A 401 23.89 -1.41 -22.55
N GLN A 402 24.76 -1.93 -23.42
CA GLN A 402 26.13 -1.42 -23.56
C GLN A 402 26.16 0.06 -24.00
N TRP A 403 25.25 0.45 -24.90
CA TRP A 403 25.10 1.84 -25.33
C TRP A 403 24.65 2.73 -24.18
N LEU A 404 23.68 2.27 -23.37
CA LEU A 404 23.23 3.00 -22.18
C LEU A 404 24.35 3.14 -21.14
N GLU A 405 25.09 2.08 -20.83
CA GLU A 405 26.21 2.12 -19.89
C GLU A 405 27.34 3.06 -20.33
N ASN A 406 27.68 3.05 -21.62
CA ASN A 406 28.71 3.93 -22.17
C ASN A 406 28.23 5.38 -22.36
N GLY A 407 26.91 5.61 -22.41
CA GLY A 407 26.32 6.90 -22.77
C GLY A 407 26.69 7.41 -24.17
N ARG A 408 27.28 6.55 -25.01
CA ARG A 408 27.75 6.84 -26.38
C ARG A 408 27.66 5.57 -27.22
N GLU A 409 27.69 5.71 -28.55
CA GLU A 409 27.69 4.54 -29.43
C GLU A 409 28.84 3.58 -29.06
N PRO A 410 28.55 2.27 -28.90
CA PRO A 410 29.57 1.28 -28.61
C PRO A 410 30.47 1.05 -29.83
N GLU A 411 31.76 0.92 -29.57
CA GLU A 411 32.75 0.56 -30.60
C GLU A 411 32.76 -0.93 -30.87
N LYS A 412 33.32 -1.34 -32.00
CA LYS A 412 33.39 -2.77 -32.38
C LYS A 412 34.02 -3.66 -31.31
N SER A 413 35.05 -3.17 -30.62
CA SER A 413 35.75 -3.92 -29.56
C SER A 413 34.95 -4.03 -28.25
N GLU A 414 33.86 -3.27 -28.11
CA GLU A 414 33.00 -3.23 -26.91
C GLU A 414 31.74 -4.10 -27.10
N VAL A 415 31.46 -4.58 -28.31
CA VAL A 415 30.28 -5.41 -28.61
C VAL A 415 30.59 -6.89 -28.44
N ILE A 416 30.01 -7.51 -27.41
CA ILE A 416 30.24 -8.92 -27.02
C ILE A 416 29.91 -9.89 -28.17
N ASN A 417 28.79 -9.69 -28.88
CA ASN A 417 28.30 -10.59 -29.93
C ASN A 417 28.43 -10.00 -31.35
N LEU A 418 29.56 -9.30 -31.62
CA LEU A 418 29.75 -8.59 -32.88
C LEU A 418 29.55 -9.46 -34.14
N PRO A 419 30.08 -10.70 -34.25
CA PRO A 419 29.89 -11.53 -35.45
C PRO A 419 28.42 -11.81 -35.77
N GLN A 420 27.59 -12.09 -34.76
CA GLN A 420 26.16 -12.37 -34.90
C GLN A 420 25.39 -11.12 -35.33
N VAL A 421 25.76 -9.96 -34.77
CA VAL A 421 25.18 -8.66 -35.13
C VAL A 421 25.49 -8.31 -36.59
N LEU A 422 26.73 -8.55 -37.03
CA LEU A 422 27.13 -8.36 -38.42
C LEU A 422 26.39 -9.33 -39.34
N GLY A 423 26.14 -10.57 -38.93
CA GLY A 423 25.34 -11.54 -39.67
C GLY A 423 23.89 -11.09 -39.89
N ALA A 424 23.23 -10.55 -38.86
CA ALA A 424 21.82 -10.16 -38.90
C ALA A 424 21.56 -8.79 -39.58
N PHE A 425 22.46 -7.82 -39.39
CA PHE A 425 22.26 -6.42 -39.84
C PHE A 425 23.27 -5.95 -40.89
N GLY A 426 24.28 -6.76 -41.20
CA GLY A 426 25.36 -6.49 -42.16
C GLY A 426 26.45 -5.57 -41.62
N SER A 427 26.13 -4.59 -40.76
CA SER A 427 27.12 -3.73 -40.11
C SER A 427 26.63 -3.18 -38.76
N LEU A 428 27.55 -2.87 -37.85
CA LEU A 428 27.23 -2.28 -36.55
C LEU A 428 26.45 -0.94 -36.70
N PRO A 429 26.84 0.01 -37.59
CA PRO A 429 26.05 1.24 -37.80
C PRO A 429 24.63 1.02 -38.36
N ARG A 430 24.36 -0.11 -39.00
CA ARG A 430 22.99 -0.48 -39.41
C ARG A 430 22.18 -1.01 -38.24
N ALA A 431 22.79 -1.84 -37.38
CA ALA A 431 22.16 -2.33 -36.16
C ALA A 431 21.82 -1.17 -35.20
N LEU A 432 22.76 -0.24 -34.96
CA LEU A 432 22.54 0.94 -34.11
C LEU A 432 21.44 1.85 -34.65
N ARG A 433 21.40 2.12 -35.96
CA ARG A 433 20.29 2.89 -36.58
C ARG A 433 18.94 2.19 -36.47
N PHE A 434 18.91 0.86 -36.62
CA PHE A 434 17.69 0.09 -36.42
C PHE A 434 17.23 0.18 -34.96
N LEU A 435 18.12 -0.07 -33.99
CA LEU A 435 17.84 0.11 -32.56
C LEU A 435 17.28 1.49 -32.23
N ARG A 436 17.95 2.53 -32.73
CA ARG A 436 17.54 3.92 -32.56
C ARG A 436 16.14 4.21 -33.13
N SER A 437 15.76 3.54 -34.22
CA SER A 437 14.39 3.65 -34.76
C SER A 437 13.32 2.94 -33.94
N GLN A 438 13.71 1.98 -33.09
CA GLN A 438 12.79 1.19 -32.24
C GLN A 438 12.74 1.70 -30.79
N LYS A 439 13.74 2.47 -30.37
CA LYS A 439 13.88 3.00 -29.00
C LYS A 439 13.71 4.50 -28.99
N ASN A 440 13.56 5.07 -27.79
CA ASN A 440 13.40 6.50 -27.61
C ASN A 440 14.77 7.18 -27.47
N ASP A 441 15.08 8.10 -28.39
CA ASP A 441 16.31 8.90 -28.38
C ASP A 441 16.54 9.65 -27.06
N VAL A 442 15.47 10.06 -26.38
CA VAL A 442 15.55 10.73 -25.07
C VAL A 442 16.26 9.85 -24.03
N ILE A 443 16.11 8.52 -24.11
CA ILE A 443 16.78 7.59 -23.21
C ILE A 443 18.30 7.60 -23.46
N LEU A 444 18.73 7.63 -24.71
CA LEU A 444 20.15 7.71 -25.08
C LEU A 444 20.77 9.03 -24.64
N GLU A 445 20.08 10.15 -24.85
CA GLU A 445 20.52 11.47 -24.38
C GLU A 445 20.65 11.51 -22.85
N THR A 446 19.72 10.88 -22.15
CA THR A 446 19.73 10.78 -20.68
C THR A 446 20.90 9.93 -20.21
N ALA A 447 21.11 8.77 -20.81
CA ALA A 447 22.24 7.89 -20.52
C ALA A 447 23.59 8.58 -20.78
N GLY A 448 23.70 9.32 -21.89
CA GLY A 448 24.88 10.14 -22.20
C GLY A 448 25.18 11.17 -21.11
N ARG A 449 24.15 11.90 -20.66
CA ARG A 449 24.29 12.89 -19.58
C ARG A 449 24.67 12.24 -18.24
N LEU A 450 24.08 11.10 -17.90
CA LEU A 450 24.42 10.34 -16.68
C LEU A 450 25.88 9.89 -16.71
N ARG A 451 26.35 9.37 -17.85
CA ARG A 451 27.75 8.97 -18.00
C ARG A 451 28.70 10.16 -17.90
N GLN A 452 28.37 11.28 -18.55
CA GLN A 452 29.16 12.51 -18.44
C GLN A 452 29.25 12.98 -16.98
N ASN A 453 28.13 12.94 -16.25
CA ASN A 453 28.05 13.27 -14.84
C ASN A 453 28.95 12.36 -13.98
N ASP A 454 28.94 11.04 -14.22
CA ASP A 454 29.81 10.10 -13.51
C ASP A 454 31.29 10.41 -13.75
N LEU A 455 31.67 10.72 -14.99
CA LEU A 455 33.03 11.08 -15.35
C LEU A 455 33.46 12.40 -14.70
N LEU A 456 32.56 13.39 -14.60
CA LEU A 456 32.83 14.65 -13.88
C LEU A 456 33.13 14.39 -12.40
N VAL A 457 32.32 13.57 -11.74
CA VAL A 457 32.54 13.19 -10.33
C VAL A 457 33.88 12.45 -10.18
N TYR A 458 34.15 11.47 -11.06
CA TYR A 458 35.42 10.73 -11.07
C TYR A 458 36.62 11.65 -11.21
N PHE A 459 36.62 12.57 -12.19
CA PHE A 459 37.75 13.47 -12.40
C PHE A 459 37.90 14.51 -11.28
N ALA A 460 36.80 14.98 -10.70
CA ALA A 460 36.83 15.93 -9.59
C ALA A 460 37.44 15.29 -8.33
N LEU A 461 36.99 14.08 -7.96
CA LEU A 461 37.51 13.37 -6.79
C LEU A 461 38.94 12.84 -7.01
N GLY A 462 39.28 12.44 -8.24
CA GLY A 462 40.64 12.07 -8.62
C GLY A 462 41.68 13.19 -8.48
N MET A 463 41.26 14.44 -8.23
CA MET A 463 42.20 15.54 -7.95
C MET A 463 42.86 15.44 -6.57
N PHE A 464 42.27 14.70 -5.63
CA PHE A 464 42.86 14.43 -4.31
C PHE A 464 43.88 13.28 -4.33
N GLU A 465 43.92 12.48 -5.40
CA GLU A 465 44.82 11.32 -5.55
C GLU A 465 46.01 11.60 -6.51
N LYS A 466 46.99 10.69 -6.55
CA LYS A 466 48.09 10.76 -7.53
C LYS A 466 47.57 10.46 -8.96
N ARG A 467 47.49 11.50 -9.78
CA ARG A 467 46.98 11.45 -11.17
C ARG A 467 47.74 10.46 -12.06
N LYS A 468 47.00 9.62 -12.79
CA LYS A 468 47.55 8.83 -13.91
C LYS A 468 47.60 9.69 -15.18
N PRO A 469 48.71 9.68 -15.95
CA PRO A 469 48.77 10.32 -17.26
C PRO A 469 47.72 9.74 -18.23
N TYR A 470 47.15 10.56 -19.13
CA TYR A 470 46.13 10.14 -20.10
C TYR A 470 46.49 8.86 -20.88
N ARG A 471 47.77 8.72 -21.27
CA ARG A 471 48.28 7.55 -22.01
C ARG A 471 48.21 6.23 -21.23
N HIS A 472 48.05 6.29 -19.91
CA HIS A 472 47.95 5.14 -19.03
C HIS A 472 46.50 4.90 -18.56
N LEU A 473 45.53 5.66 -19.07
CA LEU A 473 44.11 5.40 -18.85
C LEU A 473 43.65 4.24 -19.75
N ASP A 474 42.65 3.51 -19.28
CA ASP A 474 42.02 2.43 -20.04
C ASP A 474 41.46 2.94 -21.40
N PRO A 475 41.58 2.17 -22.50
CA PRO A 475 41.08 2.58 -23.82
C PRO A 475 39.58 2.91 -23.88
N GLN A 476 38.74 2.30 -23.04
CA GLN A 476 37.32 2.66 -22.93
C GLN A 476 37.18 4.07 -22.36
N LEU A 477 37.88 4.38 -21.27
CA LEU A 477 37.85 5.70 -20.65
C LEU A 477 38.38 6.81 -21.59
N GLN A 478 39.41 6.52 -22.39
CA GLN A 478 39.89 7.45 -23.42
C GLN A 478 38.81 7.79 -24.46
N ARG A 479 38.04 6.78 -24.88
CA ARG A 479 36.91 6.97 -25.82
C ARG A 479 35.77 7.76 -25.18
N ASP A 480 35.47 7.47 -23.92
CA ASP A 480 34.45 8.21 -23.15
C ASP A 480 34.81 9.69 -23.02
N ILE A 481 36.07 10.00 -22.68
CA ILE A 481 36.57 11.38 -22.60
C ILE A 481 36.38 12.10 -23.93
N LYS A 482 36.77 11.46 -25.04
CA LYS A 482 36.65 12.05 -26.38
C LYS A 482 35.19 12.31 -26.77
N ALA A 483 34.29 11.39 -26.45
CA ALA A 483 32.88 11.51 -26.80
C ALA A 483 32.14 12.56 -25.98
N HIS A 484 32.43 12.64 -24.68
CA HIS A 484 31.67 13.47 -23.73
C HIS A 484 32.28 14.86 -23.49
N PHE A 485 33.60 15.01 -23.64
CA PHE A 485 34.32 16.26 -23.31
C PHE A 485 35.24 16.77 -24.44
N ALA A 486 35.24 16.12 -25.61
CA ALA A 486 36.17 16.31 -26.72
C ALA A 486 37.63 15.89 -26.42
N ASP A 487 38.20 16.32 -25.29
CA ASP A 487 39.56 16.00 -24.87
C ASP A 487 39.74 15.96 -23.34
N TYR A 488 40.87 15.41 -22.89
CA TYR A 488 41.18 15.23 -21.47
C TYR A 488 41.39 16.53 -20.68
N GLY A 489 41.92 17.57 -21.33
CA GLY A 489 42.12 18.87 -20.69
C GLY A 489 40.79 19.55 -20.39
N SER A 490 39.86 19.49 -21.34
CA SER A 490 38.48 19.97 -21.21
C SER A 490 37.75 19.25 -20.07
N ALA A 491 37.81 17.91 -20.01
CA ALA A 491 37.22 17.12 -18.92
C ALA A 491 37.76 17.51 -17.53
N GLN A 492 39.08 17.73 -17.43
CA GLN A 492 39.72 18.15 -16.18
C GLN A 492 39.34 19.57 -15.78
N LEU A 493 39.23 20.50 -16.74
CA LEU A 493 38.84 21.88 -16.48
C LEU A 493 37.41 21.93 -15.92
N GLU A 494 36.47 21.27 -16.58
CA GLU A 494 35.05 21.25 -16.17
C GLU A 494 34.87 20.60 -14.79
N ALA A 495 35.52 19.45 -14.56
CA ALA A 495 35.49 18.78 -13.26
C ALA A 495 36.09 19.65 -12.15
N ARG A 496 37.16 20.41 -12.44
CA ARG A 496 37.78 21.33 -11.49
C ARG A 496 36.85 22.49 -11.15
N GLU A 497 36.22 23.09 -12.15
CA GLU A 497 35.27 24.18 -11.94
C GLU A 497 34.09 23.71 -11.08
N LEU A 498 33.56 22.52 -11.35
CA LEU A 498 32.49 21.92 -10.56
C LEU A 498 32.94 21.62 -9.12
N LEU A 499 34.17 21.12 -8.92
CA LEU A 499 34.74 20.93 -7.58
C LEU A 499 34.81 22.25 -6.79
N PHE A 500 35.20 23.37 -7.42
CA PHE A 500 35.21 24.67 -6.74
C PHE A 500 33.80 25.18 -6.40
N GLN A 501 32.79 24.80 -7.18
CA GLN A 501 31.41 25.20 -6.96
C GLN A 501 30.81 24.60 -5.68
N ILE A 502 31.36 23.49 -5.15
CA ILE A 502 30.82 22.88 -3.92
C ILE A 502 30.97 23.80 -2.69
N SER A 503 31.85 24.80 -2.77
CA SER A 503 32.04 25.80 -1.72
C SER A 503 31.03 26.96 -1.77
N GLN A 504 30.14 26.98 -2.77
CA GLN A 504 29.12 28.03 -2.97
C GLN A 504 27.77 27.58 -2.37
N PRO A 505 27.36 28.11 -1.21
CA PRO A 505 26.16 27.64 -0.50
C PRO A 505 24.88 27.75 -1.34
N GLU A 506 24.77 28.75 -2.20
CA GLU A 506 23.59 28.98 -3.06
C GLU A 506 23.44 27.86 -4.10
N ARG A 507 24.56 27.35 -4.64
CA ARG A 507 24.52 26.22 -5.58
C ARG A 507 24.20 24.90 -4.87
N ILE A 508 24.71 24.71 -3.65
CA ILE A 508 24.38 23.55 -2.83
C ILE A 508 22.90 23.58 -2.44
N ASP A 509 22.37 24.73 -2.02
CA ASP A 509 20.95 24.90 -1.69
C ASP A 509 20.05 24.56 -2.88
N ALA A 510 20.34 25.11 -4.06
CA ALA A 510 19.59 24.84 -5.27
C ALA A 510 19.63 23.35 -5.66
N ALA A 511 20.80 22.72 -5.55
CA ALA A 511 20.96 21.29 -5.83
C ALA A 511 20.23 20.41 -4.81
N CYS A 512 20.26 20.78 -3.52
CA CYS A 512 19.54 20.09 -2.45
C CYS A 512 18.02 20.18 -2.65
N ARG A 513 17.53 21.35 -3.05
CA ARG A 513 16.11 21.58 -3.36
C ARG A 513 15.65 20.76 -4.55
N ASP A 514 16.44 20.73 -5.63
CA ASP A 514 16.17 19.88 -6.81
C ASP A 514 16.13 18.39 -6.42
N ALA A 515 17.11 17.92 -5.64
CA ALA A 515 17.16 16.55 -5.16
C ALA A 515 15.91 16.17 -4.35
N ALA A 516 15.51 16.99 -3.38
CA ALA A 516 14.30 16.74 -2.59
C ALA A 516 13.02 16.76 -3.45
N SER A 517 12.95 17.64 -4.45
CA SER A 517 11.83 17.68 -5.40
C SER A 517 11.71 16.39 -6.22
N LYS A 518 12.81 15.66 -6.43
CA LYS A 518 12.86 14.34 -7.08
C LYS A 518 12.80 13.17 -6.11
N GLY A 519 12.62 13.47 -4.82
CA GLY A 519 12.49 12.45 -3.80
C GLY A 519 13.75 11.85 -3.26
N LEU A 520 14.84 12.60 -3.35
CA LEU A 520 16.14 12.19 -2.84
C LEU A 520 16.39 12.85 -1.48
N GLY A 521 15.59 12.44 -0.50
CA GLY A 521 15.72 12.84 0.91
C GLY A 521 14.87 14.02 1.37
N TRP A 522 15.12 14.41 2.61
CA TRP A 522 14.44 15.48 3.34
C TRP A 522 15.25 16.77 3.31
N TYR A 523 14.66 17.82 2.76
CA TYR A 523 15.27 19.14 2.65
C TYR A 523 14.68 20.10 3.68
N ILE A 524 15.57 20.78 4.40
CA ILE A 524 15.24 21.91 5.27
C ILE A 524 15.89 23.15 4.66
N GLU A 525 15.06 24.13 4.32
CA GLU A 525 15.46 25.30 3.55
C GLU A 525 16.62 26.07 4.18
N GLY A 526 17.69 26.29 3.39
CA GLY A 526 18.90 26.98 3.84
C GLY A 526 19.74 26.25 4.89
N GLU A 527 19.31 25.06 5.34
CA GLU A 527 19.99 24.30 6.38
C GLU A 527 20.66 23.04 5.84
N SER A 528 19.87 22.08 5.34
CA SER A 528 20.41 20.76 4.99
C SER A 528 19.54 19.93 4.05
N LEU A 529 20.18 18.97 3.38
CA LEU A 529 19.52 17.81 2.78
C LEU A 529 19.99 16.57 3.54
N GLN A 530 19.05 15.73 3.97
CA GLN A 530 19.33 14.46 4.63
C GLN A 530 18.65 13.31 3.89
N LEU A 531 19.40 12.26 3.57
CA LEU A 531 18.93 11.16 2.73
C LEU A 531 19.65 9.85 3.05
N HIS A 532 19.04 8.73 2.67
CA HIS A 532 19.69 7.43 2.72
C HIS A 532 20.89 7.37 1.77
N SER A 533 21.99 6.73 2.19
CA SER A 533 23.27 6.72 1.49
C SER A 533 23.18 6.11 0.09
N SER A 534 22.30 5.12 -0.13
CA SER A 534 22.07 4.53 -1.46
C SER A 534 21.52 5.53 -2.49
N LEU A 535 20.97 6.66 -2.06
CA LEU A 535 20.44 7.70 -2.95
C LEU A 535 21.50 8.69 -3.42
N VAL A 536 22.72 8.65 -2.87
CA VAL A 536 23.81 9.57 -3.23
C VAL A 536 24.13 9.49 -4.73
N GLU A 537 24.10 8.31 -5.32
CA GLU A 537 24.42 8.12 -6.75
C GLU A 537 23.41 8.82 -7.68
N ARG A 538 22.18 9.04 -7.22
CA ARG A 538 21.10 9.73 -7.95
C ARG A 538 21.20 11.25 -7.83
N LEU A 539 22.04 11.77 -6.93
CA LEU A 539 22.20 13.20 -6.76
C LEU A 539 22.92 13.84 -7.95
N THR A 540 22.76 15.15 -8.09
CA THR A 540 23.50 15.94 -9.08
C THR A 540 25.01 15.84 -8.83
N PRO A 541 25.84 16.01 -9.87
CA PRO A 541 27.30 15.92 -9.76
C PRO A 541 27.89 16.76 -8.63
N ILE A 542 27.38 17.99 -8.43
CA ILE A 542 27.88 18.89 -7.38
C ILE A 542 27.70 18.31 -5.97
N LEU A 543 26.56 17.67 -5.69
CA LEU A 543 26.31 17.04 -4.39
C LEU A 543 27.06 15.71 -4.25
N ARG A 544 27.20 14.93 -5.33
CA ARG A 544 28.02 13.71 -5.34
C ARG A 544 29.48 14.03 -5.03
N ILE A 545 30.02 15.11 -5.60
CA ILE A 545 31.36 15.60 -5.29
C ILE A 545 31.42 16.09 -3.84
N TYR A 546 30.43 16.84 -3.36
CA TYR A 546 30.37 17.29 -1.96
C TYR A 546 30.45 16.10 -0.98
N VAL A 547 29.67 15.04 -1.22
CA VAL A 547 29.70 13.81 -0.42
C VAL A 547 31.04 13.09 -0.60
N GLY A 548 31.52 12.94 -1.83
CA GLY A 548 32.79 12.28 -2.15
C GLY A 548 34.03 12.95 -1.55
N CYS A 549 34.03 14.27 -1.39
CA CYS A 549 35.06 14.99 -0.63
C CYS A 549 35.10 14.54 0.85
N GLY A 550 33.95 14.16 1.41
CA GLY A 550 33.88 13.51 2.71
C GLY A 550 34.56 12.14 2.72
N ALA A 551 34.39 11.35 1.65
CA ALA A 551 34.98 10.02 1.53
C ALA A 551 36.50 10.11 1.44
N ALA A 552 37.03 11.13 0.77
CA ALA A 552 38.46 11.37 0.71
C ALA A 552 39.09 11.66 2.09
N LEU A 553 38.32 12.22 3.05
CA LEU A 553 38.77 12.51 4.40
C LEU A 553 38.49 11.36 5.40
N TYR A 554 37.35 10.70 5.27
CA TYR A 554 36.85 9.70 6.22
C TYR A 554 37.12 8.24 5.78
N GLY A 555 37.18 7.98 4.48
CA GLY A 555 37.18 6.65 3.89
C GLY A 555 35.80 6.26 3.34
N ASP A 556 35.37 5.03 3.62
CA ASP A 556 34.16 4.46 3.02
C ASP A 556 32.86 5.03 3.63
N ILE A 557 32.20 5.90 2.86
CA ILE A 557 30.88 6.49 3.21
C ILE A 557 29.75 5.47 3.12
N THR A 558 29.91 4.37 2.37
CA THR A 558 28.85 3.36 2.21
C THR A 558 28.53 2.63 3.51
N SER A 559 29.40 2.74 4.52
CA SER A 559 29.18 2.23 5.88
C SER A 559 28.11 3.00 6.68
N ALA A 560 27.65 4.16 6.19
CA ALA A 560 26.59 4.95 6.79
C ALA A 560 25.23 4.63 6.15
N ASP A 561 24.17 4.62 6.96
CA ASP A 561 22.80 4.50 6.45
C ASP A 561 22.29 5.86 5.95
N LEU A 562 22.58 6.94 6.68
CA LEU A 562 22.16 8.30 6.31
C LEU A 562 23.34 9.25 6.11
N VAL A 563 23.17 10.12 5.12
CA VAL A 563 24.05 11.24 4.83
C VAL A 563 23.28 12.55 5.04
N LYS A 564 23.90 13.52 5.70
CA LYS A 564 23.36 14.88 5.87
C LYS A 564 24.34 15.91 5.32
N ILE A 565 23.95 16.56 4.24
CA ILE A 565 24.66 17.65 3.57
C ILE A 565 24.24 18.96 4.24
N HIS A 566 25.16 19.67 4.88
CA HIS A 566 24.87 20.97 5.51
C HIS A 566 25.18 22.10 4.52
N ILE A 567 24.16 22.86 4.15
CA ILE A 567 24.19 23.79 3.01
C ILE A 567 25.18 24.94 3.25
N ARG A 568 25.11 25.56 4.44
CA ARG A 568 25.88 26.78 4.75
C ARG A 568 27.16 26.54 5.54
N SER A 569 27.24 25.47 6.32
CA SER A 569 28.35 25.26 7.26
C SER A 569 29.54 24.49 6.69
N GLY A 570 29.52 24.10 5.40
CA GLY A 570 30.62 23.31 4.79
C GLY A 570 30.90 22.00 5.54
N LYS A 571 29.85 21.31 5.99
CA LYS A 571 29.91 20.13 6.83
C LYS A 571 29.15 18.98 6.19
N LEU A 572 29.69 17.78 6.29
CA LEU A 572 28.99 16.53 6.01
C LEU A 572 28.76 15.79 7.33
N THR A 573 27.62 15.14 7.49
CA THR A 573 27.39 14.24 8.63
C THR A 573 26.95 12.88 8.14
N LEU A 574 27.61 11.85 8.63
CA LEU A 574 27.33 10.44 8.36
C LEU A 574 26.72 9.82 9.61
N MET A 575 25.66 9.03 9.45
CA MET A 575 24.96 8.40 10.56
C MET A 575 24.72 6.93 10.25
N ARG A 576 24.98 6.08 11.24
CA ARG A 576 24.72 4.65 11.20
C ARG A 576 23.77 4.27 12.32
N PHE A 577 22.86 3.35 12.03
CA PHE A 577 21.86 2.84 12.93
C PHE A 577 22.03 1.33 13.16
N ASP A 578 21.36 0.82 14.18
CA ASP A 578 21.40 -0.60 14.54
C ASP A 578 20.73 -1.52 13.50
N ASP A 579 19.56 -1.13 12.99
CA ASP A 579 18.82 -1.85 11.95
C ASP A 579 17.89 -0.91 11.16
N PHE A 580 18.47 -0.18 10.20
CA PHE A 580 17.74 0.82 9.42
C PHE A 580 16.54 0.23 8.64
N TYR A 581 16.66 -0.99 8.12
CA TYR A 581 15.63 -1.59 7.26
C TYR A 581 14.57 -2.35 8.06
N GLY A 582 14.97 -3.08 9.11
CA GLY A 582 14.07 -3.96 9.85
C GLY A 582 13.27 -3.29 10.97
N LYS A 583 13.72 -2.13 11.48
CA LYS A 583 13.02 -1.43 12.59
C LYS A 583 12.37 -0.13 12.13
N PRO A 584 11.15 0.19 12.59
CA PRO A 584 10.52 1.46 12.24
C PRO A 584 11.18 2.66 12.93
N LEU A 585 11.79 2.43 14.10
CA LEU A 585 12.52 3.40 14.92
C LEU A 585 13.92 2.85 15.22
N PRO A 586 14.84 2.84 14.24
CA PRO A 586 16.18 2.34 14.47
C PRO A 586 16.97 3.32 15.35
N LYS A 587 17.88 2.80 16.17
CA LYS A 587 18.68 3.55 17.13
C LYS A 587 20.00 3.98 16.49
N MET A 588 20.36 5.24 16.62
CA MET A 588 21.63 5.76 16.08
C MET A 588 22.79 5.21 16.90
N ILE A 589 23.68 4.45 16.27
CA ILE A 589 24.85 3.86 16.93
C ILE A 589 26.08 4.75 16.75
N HIS A 590 26.32 5.28 15.55
CA HIS A 590 27.48 6.11 15.26
C HIS A 590 27.07 7.35 14.47
N ARG A 591 27.73 8.47 14.76
CA ARG A 591 27.63 9.69 13.96
C ARG A 591 29.01 10.30 13.78
N VAL A 592 29.34 10.64 12.54
CA VAL A 592 30.60 11.32 12.19
C VAL A 592 30.29 12.65 11.55
N LYS A 593 30.87 13.74 12.07
CA LYS A 593 30.79 15.07 11.47
C LYS A 593 32.12 15.41 10.82
N ILE A 594 32.09 15.72 9.54
CA ILE A 594 33.24 16.08 8.71
C ILE A 594 33.17 17.57 8.41
N LEU A 595 34.14 18.33 8.89
CA LEU A 595 34.20 19.79 8.70
C LEU A 595 35.22 20.11 7.60
N PHE A 596 34.77 20.39 6.38
CA PHE A 596 35.67 20.57 5.23
C PHE A 596 36.63 21.75 5.40
N TYR A 597 36.15 22.85 5.96
CA TYR A 597 36.93 24.07 6.14
C TYR A 597 38.05 23.92 7.18
N LYS A 598 37.95 22.95 8.09
CA LYS A 598 39.00 22.62 9.06
C LYS A 598 39.75 21.33 8.75
N GLN A 599 39.22 20.51 7.84
CA GLN A 599 39.68 19.14 7.61
C GLN A 599 39.67 18.30 8.91
N GLU A 600 38.67 18.54 9.77
CA GLU A 600 38.51 17.87 11.07
C GLU A 600 37.35 16.86 11.04
N LEU A 601 37.52 15.75 11.78
CA LEU A 601 36.53 14.69 11.97
C LEU A 601 36.12 14.62 13.44
N HIS A 602 34.81 14.67 13.71
CA HIS A 602 34.26 14.49 15.06
C HIS A 602 33.42 13.22 15.10
N PHE A 603 33.85 12.27 15.93
CA PHE A 603 33.20 10.97 16.12
C PHE A 603 32.30 11.01 17.35
N PHE A 604 31.11 10.43 17.22
CA PHE A 604 30.15 10.25 18.30
C PHE A 604 29.71 8.79 18.25
N GLU A 605 30.03 8.05 19.31
CA GLU A 605 29.57 6.68 19.54
C GLU A 605 28.49 6.71 20.61
N TYR A 606 27.37 6.05 20.32
CA TYR A 606 26.21 5.97 21.20
C TYR A 606 26.10 4.53 21.71
N GLY A 607 25.86 4.38 23.01
CA GLY A 607 26.06 3.12 23.73
C GLY A 607 25.89 3.33 25.23
N GLU A 608 26.88 2.91 26.03
CA GLU A 608 26.80 3.01 27.50
C GLU A 608 26.86 4.45 28.02
N GLU A 609 27.66 5.32 27.40
CA GLU A 609 27.87 6.70 27.88
C GLU A 609 26.73 7.65 27.45
N PHE A 610 26.15 7.41 26.27
CA PHE A 610 25.06 8.21 25.71
C PHE A 610 23.97 7.30 25.16
N GLU A 611 22.75 7.45 25.67
CA GLU A 611 21.60 6.68 25.18
C GLU A 611 21.40 6.95 23.68
N PRO A 612 21.38 5.89 22.84
CA PRO A 612 21.27 6.06 21.40
C PRO A 612 19.87 6.56 21.01
N PRO A 613 19.75 7.74 20.38
CA PRO A 613 18.45 8.30 20.02
C PRO A 613 17.78 7.48 18.90
N TYR A 614 16.45 7.48 18.87
CA TYR A 614 15.69 6.92 17.75
C TYR A 614 15.78 7.81 16.51
N LEU A 615 15.63 7.19 15.35
CA LEU A 615 15.33 7.87 14.10
C LEU A 615 13.81 7.94 13.90
N TYR A 616 13.21 9.06 14.30
CA TYR A 616 11.81 9.33 14.01
C TYR A 616 11.60 9.73 12.55
N LEU A 617 10.39 9.48 12.05
CA LEU A 617 9.95 9.89 10.71
C LEU A 617 10.91 9.41 9.61
N LYS A 618 11.37 8.17 9.74
CA LYS A 618 12.40 7.57 8.88
C LYS A 618 12.02 7.61 7.40
N SER A 619 10.72 7.55 7.07
CA SER A 619 10.24 7.64 5.68
C SER A 619 10.68 8.93 4.98
N ARG A 620 10.95 10.02 5.72
CA ARG A 620 11.47 11.29 5.17
C ARG A 620 12.82 11.14 4.46
N PHE A 621 13.63 10.16 4.86
CA PHE A 621 14.97 9.94 4.33
C PHE A 621 15.03 8.82 3.28
N MET A 622 13.92 8.14 3.05
CA MET A 622 13.78 7.03 2.11
C MET A 622 13.15 7.50 0.80
N ASN A 623 13.46 6.79 -0.29
CA ASN A 623 12.78 6.95 -1.57
C ASN A 623 11.67 5.90 -1.72
N GLU A 624 10.62 6.22 -2.48
CA GLU A 624 9.46 5.34 -2.68
C GLU A 624 9.77 4.02 -3.39
N GLU A 625 10.92 3.93 -4.05
CA GLU A 625 11.41 2.71 -4.69
C GLU A 625 12.15 1.78 -3.72
N MET A 626 12.43 2.24 -2.49
CA MET A 626 13.10 1.43 -1.48
C MET A 626 12.15 0.41 -0.86
N ASP A 627 12.70 -0.73 -0.46
CA ASP A 627 11.98 -1.73 0.31
C ASP A 627 11.50 -1.14 1.65
N SER A 628 10.37 -1.64 2.14
CA SER A 628 9.72 -1.23 3.39
C SER A 628 9.28 0.25 3.45
N TYR A 629 9.39 1.04 2.37
CA TYR A 629 8.98 2.44 2.37
C TYR A 629 7.49 2.61 2.71
N VAL A 630 6.64 1.74 2.17
CA VAL A 630 5.18 1.80 2.36
C VAL A 630 4.79 1.45 3.79
N GLU A 631 5.41 0.43 4.37
CA GLU A 631 5.24 0.08 5.77
C GLU A 631 5.74 1.19 6.68
N GLN A 632 6.88 1.83 6.34
CA GLN A 632 7.44 2.91 7.13
C GLN A 632 6.56 4.17 7.12
N ILE A 633 6.06 4.59 5.95
CA ILE A 633 5.20 5.78 5.87
C ILE A 633 3.88 5.55 6.62
N ALA A 634 3.35 4.32 6.59
CA ALA A 634 2.17 3.96 7.38
C ALA A 634 2.46 4.06 8.89
N PHE A 635 3.59 3.54 9.35
CA PHE A 635 4.02 3.66 10.74
C PHE A 635 4.20 5.12 11.17
N ASP A 636 4.92 5.92 10.37
CA ASP A 636 5.17 7.33 10.66
C ASP A 636 3.87 8.13 10.76
N ASN A 637 2.94 7.91 9.81
CA ASN A 637 1.61 8.56 9.84
C ASN A 637 0.80 8.15 11.07
N GLN A 638 0.83 6.87 11.47
CA GLN A 638 0.16 6.41 12.70
C GLN A 638 0.77 7.08 13.93
N LEU A 639 2.10 7.19 13.98
CA LEU A 639 2.80 7.80 15.10
C LEU A 639 2.49 9.30 15.22
N GLU A 640 2.50 10.04 14.11
CA GLU A 640 2.11 11.45 14.05
C GLU A 640 0.64 11.63 14.47
N ALA A 641 -0.26 10.76 14.01
CA ALA A 641 -1.68 10.82 14.34
C ALA A 641 -2.00 10.62 15.82
N LEU A 642 -1.09 10.01 16.60
CA LEU A 642 -1.25 9.93 18.05
C LEU A 642 -1.21 11.30 18.73
N ASN A 643 -0.53 12.29 18.13
CA ASN A 643 -0.32 13.62 18.70
C ASN A 643 0.24 13.61 20.14
N LEU A 644 1.02 12.58 20.48
CA LEU A 644 1.60 12.39 21.82
C LEU A 644 3.01 12.97 21.97
N PHE A 645 3.69 13.22 20.84
CA PHE A 645 5.13 13.50 20.83
C PHE A 645 5.43 14.73 20.00
N ASP A 646 6.36 15.55 20.49
CA ASP A 646 7.10 16.47 19.62
C ASP A 646 8.22 15.67 18.93
N LEU A 647 8.04 15.41 17.64
CA LEU A 647 8.99 14.65 16.81
C LEU A 647 9.99 15.56 16.08
N SER A 648 10.06 16.85 16.43
CA SER A 648 11.06 17.77 15.88
C SER A 648 12.47 17.41 16.36
N ASP A 649 13.48 17.84 15.59
CA ASP A 649 14.90 17.55 15.85
C ASP A 649 15.22 16.06 16.07
N TYR A 650 15.50 15.66 17.32
CA TYR A 650 15.79 14.28 17.71
C TYR A 650 14.59 13.59 18.38
N GLY A 651 13.49 14.30 18.61
CA GLY A 651 12.34 13.81 19.37
C GLY A 651 12.67 13.44 20.82
N PRO A 652 11.74 12.76 21.52
CA PRO A 652 11.98 12.25 22.87
C PRO A 652 13.05 11.15 22.85
N ASN A 653 13.78 11.02 23.96
CA ASN A 653 14.71 9.90 24.11
C ASN A 653 13.94 8.56 24.15
N PRO A 654 14.59 7.43 23.83
CA PRO A 654 13.90 6.13 23.76
C PRO A 654 13.13 5.74 25.03
N THR A 655 13.66 6.04 26.20
CA THR A 655 13.03 5.72 27.48
C THR A 655 11.73 6.50 27.69
N GLU A 656 11.77 7.81 27.47
CA GLU A 656 10.60 8.71 27.52
C GLU A 656 9.56 8.31 26.48
N PHE A 657 9.99 8.02 25.26
CA PHE A 657 9.11 7.57 24.18
C PHE A 657 8.33 6.30 24.56
N ILE A 658 9.03 5.25 25.01
CA ILE A 658 8.42 3.98 25.40
C ILE A 658 7.45 4.19 26.57
N HIS A 659 7.85 5.01 27.55
CA HIS A 659 7.01 5.30 28.71
C HIS A 659 5.69 5.98 28.32
N SER A 660 5.76 7.08 27.55
CA SER A 660 4.59 7.81 27.09
C SER A 660 3.70 6.98 26.17
N LEU A 661 4.30 6.17 25.28
CA LEU A 661 3.56 5.24 24.42
C LEU A 661 2.80 4.18 25.24
N SER A 662 3.44 3.64 26.28
CA SER A 662 2.84 2.67 27.22
C SER A 662 1.70 3.28 28.03
N LEU A 663 1.85 4.52 28.53
CA LEU A 663 0.79 5.24 29.23
C LEU A 663 -0.43 5.44 28.34
N ALA A 664 -0.19 5.75 27.06
CA ALA A 664 -1.24 5.89 26.05
C ALA A 664 -1.78 4.55 25.50
N ARG A 665 -1.38 3.42 26.10
CA ARG A 665 -1.84 2.07 25.74
C ARG A 665 -1.50 1.68 24.30
N TRP A 666 -0.35 2.14 23.81
CA TRP A 666 0.22 1.75 22.53
C TRP A 666 1.55 1.00 22.73
N GLN A 667 1.91 0.19 21.74
CA GLN A 667 3.23 -0.44 21.64
C GLN A 667 3.63 -0.61 20.18
N VAL A 668 4.94 -0.66 19.94
CA VAL A 668 5.51 -1.00 18.64
C VAL A 668 5.57 -2.52 18.51
N ASP A 669 4.99 -3.06 17.45
CA ASP A 669 5.09 -4.47 17.07
C ASP A 669 5.52 -4.59 15.61
N GLY A 670 6.75 -5.05 15.39
CA GLY A 670 7.38 -5.01 14.06
C GLY A 670 7.38 -3.59 13.48
N MET A 671 6.74 -3.43 12.31
CA MET A 671 6.60 -2.16 11.58
C MET A 671 5.23 -1.49 11.82
N ARG A 672 4.55 -1.79 12.93
CA ARG A 672 3.19 -1.30 13.22
C ARG A 672 3.08 -0.77 14.65
N LEU A 673 2.15 0.17 14.86
CA LEU A 673 1.66 0.53 16.18
C LEU A 673 0.39 -0.27 16.47
N ILE A 674 0.38 -0.95 17.61
CA ILE A 674 -0.77 -1.73 18.08
C ILE A 674 -1.14 -1.34 19.51
N ARG A 675 -2.38 -1.61 19.91
CA ARG A 675 -2.81 -1.41 21.29
C ARG A 675 -2.05 -2.37 22.22
N SER A 676 -1.62 -1.84 23.36
CA SER A 676 -0.82 -2.58 24.32
C SER A 676 -1.59 -3.79 24.85
N GLN A 677 -0.91 -4.94 24.86
CA GLN A 677 -1.47 -6.20 25.37
C GLN A 677 -1.06 -6.47 26.83
N SER A 678 -0.36 -5.53 27.48
CA SER A 678 0.00 -5.63 28.89
C SER A 678 -1.15 -5.18 29.80
N ILE A 679 -1.22 -5.71 31.01
CA ILE A 679 -2.14 -5.21 32.05
C ILE A 679 -1.37 -4.14 32.86
N PRO A 680 -1.84 -2.88 32.90
CA PRO A 680 -1.17 -1.83 33.67
C PRO A 680 -1.38 -2.03 35.17
N ASP A 681 -0.48 -1.46 35.98
CA ASP A 681 -0.71 -1.36 37.43
C ASP A 681 -1.90 -0.41 37.70
N LEU A 682 -2.67 -0.67 38.75
CA LEU A 682 -3.86 0.11 39.09
C LEU A 682 -3.55 1.60 39.35
N ASP A 683 -2.36 1.90 39.88
CA ASP A 683 -1.93 3.27 40.18
C ASP A 683 -1.27 3.96 38.97
N THR A 684 -1.21 3.27 37.82
CA THR A 684 -0.79 3.89 36.55
C THR A 684 -1.82 4.96 36.14
N PRO A 685 -1.36 6.13 35.65
CA PRO A 685 -2.25 7.14 35.09
C PRO A 685 -3.15 6.57 33.98
N CYS A 686 -4.40 7.02 33.99
CA CYS A 686 -5.45 6.67 33.05
C CYS A 686 -6.14 7.96 32.59
N GLY A 687 -5.62 8.56 31.52
CA GLY A 687 -5.93 9.94 31.16
C GLY A 687 -5.10 10.93 31.99
N LYS A 688 -5.50 12.20 31.98
CA LYS A 688 -4.80 13.31 32.63
C LYS A 688 -5.07 13.39 34.13
N TYR A 689 -6.28 13.01 34.55
CA TYR A 689 -6.78 13.29 35.91
C TYR A 689 -7.02 12.05 36.79
N PHE A 690 -6.97 10.84 36.22
CA PHE A 690 -7.31 9.61 36.92
C PHE A 690 -6.20 8.56 36.84
N THR A 691 -6.33 7.54 37.69
CA THR A 691 -5.64 6.25 37.62
C THR A 691 -6.62 5.14 37.26
N TYR A 692 -6.14 3.96 36.86
CA TYR A 692 -7.03 2.81 36.63
C TYR A 692 -7.82 2.42 37.89
N ARG A 693 -7.22 2.60 39.07
CA ARG A 693 -7.86 2.34 40.36
C ARG A 693 -9.17 3.13 40.51
N ASP A 694 -9.20 4.38 40.06
CA ASP A 694 -10.37 5.24 40.21
C ASP A 694 -11.59 4.69 39.47
N PHE A 695 -11.40 4.07 38.30
CA PHE A 695 -12.49 3.43 37.55
C PHE A 695 -12.90 2.06 38.11
N ILE A 696 -11.98 1.37 38.78
CA ILE A 696 -12.17 0.00 39.23
C ILE A 696 -12.77 -0.06 40.65
N VAL A 697 -12.52 0.96 41.48
CA VAL A 697 -12.83 0.97 42.92
C VAL A 697 -13.86 2.05 43.29
N CYS A 698 -14.41 2.81 42.34
CA CYS A 698 -15.37 3.89 42.64
C CYS A 698 -16.79 3.43 43.02
N GLY A 699 -17.18 2.18 42.74
CA GLY A 699 -18.56 1.73 42.89
C GLY A 699 -18.95 1.37 44.33
N GLU A 700 -20.13 1.83 44.78
CA GLU A 700 -20.68 1.51 46.12
C GLU A 700 -20.75 0.01 46.42
N THR A 701 -21.09 -0.80 45.41
CA THR A 701 -21.18 -2.27 45.57
C THR A 701 -19.82 -2.88 45.85
N GLN A 702 -18.77 -2.40 45.19
CA GLN A 702 -17.40 -2.85 45.43
C GLN A 702 -16.96 -2.45 46.84
N ALA A 703 -17.20 -1.20 47.23
CA ALA A 703 -16.86 -0.70 48.57
C ALA A 703 -17.57 -1.48 49.69
N ARG A 704 -18.85 -1.85 49.48
CA ARG A 704 -19.65 -2.62 50.45
C ARG A 704 -19.22 -4.09 50.53
N THR A 705 -18.92 -4.74 49.41
CA THR A 705 -18.69 -6.19 49.35
C THR A 705 -17.22 -6.58 49.49
N GLY A 706 -16.29 -5.68 49.15
CA GLY A 706 -14.85 -5.97 49.10
C GLY A 706 -14.46 -6.98 48.03
N LEU A 707 -15.36 -7.33 47.10
CA LEU A 707 -15.07 -8.30 46.05
C LEU A 707 -13.98 -7.77 45.09
N PRO A 708 -13.08 -8.65 44.59
CA PRO A 708 -12.14 -8.27 43.55
C PRO A 708 -12.88 -7.80 42.29
N ASN A 709 -12.51 -6.63 41.78
CA ASN A 709 -13.10 -6.03 40.58
C ASN A 709 -12.05 -5.77 39.49
N LEU A 710 -11.07 -6.64 39.37
CA LEU A 710 -9.94 -6.44 38.44
C LEU A 710 -10.33 -6.88 37.02
N PRO A 711 -10.15 -6.04 36.00
CA PRO A 711 -10.32 -6.47 34.62
C PRO A 711 -9.27 -7.52 34.22
N LYS A 712 -9.66 -8.47 33.38
CA LYS A 712 -8.79 -9.58 32.95
C LYS A 712 -8.23 -9.34 31.55
N GLU A 713 -8.95 -8.62 30.70
CA GLU A 713 -8.55 -8.34 29.33
C GLU A 713 -7.73 -7.05 29.24
N ALA A 714 -6.65 -7.06 28.45
CA ALA A 714 -5.84 -5.87 28.22
C ALA A 714 -6.62 -4.76 27.48
N ASP A 715 -7.51 -5.16 26.57
CA ASP A 715 -8.39 -4.26 25.84
C ASP A 715 -9.39 -3.53 26.74
N THR A 716 -9.77 -4.12 27.88
CA THR A 716 -10.62 -3.43 28.87
C THR A 716 -9.90 -2.20 29.43
N HIS A 717 -8.61 -2.31 29.73
CA HIS A 717 -7.83 -1.18 30.23
C HIS A 717 -7.67 -0.10 29.15
N THR A 718 -7.44 -0.51 27.89
CA THR A 718 -7.42 0.42 26.76
C THR A 718 -8.74 1.18 26.62
N ALA A 719 -9.88 0.49 26.71
CA ALA A 719 -11.19 1.12 26.62
C ALA A 719 -11.46 2.10 27.77
N ILE A 720 -11.01 1.80 28.99
CA ILE A 720 -11.10 2.72 30.13
C ILE A 720 -10.22 3.96 29.90
N TYR A 721 -9.00 3.78 29.40
CA TYR A 721 -8.11 4.88 29.02
C TYR A 721 -8.78 5.79 27.97
N GLU A 722 -9.38 5.20 26.94
CA GLU A 722 -10.04 5.97 25.88
C GLU A 722 -11.31 6.68 26.37
N LEU A 723 -12.07 6.08 27.28
CA LEU A 723 -13.17 6.76 27.98
C LEU A 723 -12.66 7.99 28.73
N ALA A 724 -11.54 7.85 29.46
CA ALA A 724 -10.93 8.95 30.19
C ALA A 724 -10.50 10.08 29.23
N THR A 725 -9.68 9.78 28.23
CA THR A 725 -9.09 10.80 27.35
C THR A 725 -10.09 11.45 26.39
N ASN A 726 -11.09 10.70 25.90
CA ASN A 726 -12.01 11.21 24.89
C ASN A 726 -13.28 11.85 25.47
N ILE A 727 -13.59 11.60 26.74
CA ILE A 727 -14.81 12.14 27.38
C ILE A 727 -14.47 12.87 28.69
N LEU A 728 -13.84 12.18 29.65
CA LEU A 728 -13.76 12.71 31.02
C LEU A 728 -12.71 13.80 31.17
N ASP A 729 -11.55 13.67 30.54
CA ASP A 729 -10.51 14.72 30.55
C ASP A 729 -11.04 16.03 29.96
N PRO A 730 -11.71 16.06 28.78
CA PRO A 730 -12.37 17.26 28.27
C PRO A 730 -13.46 17.84 29.19
N VAL A 731 -14.26 16.97 29.82
CA VAL A 731 -15.29 17.41 30.78
C VAL A 731 -14.63 18.08 31.98
N ILE A 732 -13.56 17.49 32.52
CA ILE A 732 -12.84 18.03 33.66
C ILE A 732 -12.13 19.34 33.30
N ASP A 733 -11.53 19.41 32.11
CA ASP A 733 -10.90 20.63 31.62
C ASP A 733 -11.91 21.80 31.51
N TYR A 734 -13.20 21.52 31.27
CA TYR A 734 -14.24 22.55 31.14
C TYR A 734 -15.00 22.86 32.43
N PHE A 735 -15.48 21.84 33.14
CA PHE A 735 -16.33 21.97 34.34
C PHE A 735 -15.59 21.80 35.66
N GLY A 736 -14.32 21.36 35.64
CA GLY A 736 -13.57 20.98 36.83
C GLY A 736 -13.77 19.52 37.24
N MET A 737 -13.18 19.14 38.37
CA MET A 737 -13.06 17.73 38.78
C MET A 737 -14.44 17.09 38.99
N ILE A 738 -14.60 15.86 38.50
CA ILE A 738 -15.82 15.06 38.64
C ILE A 738 -15.69 14.01 39.75
N LYS A 739 -16.83 13.52 40.24
CA LYS A 739 -16.91 12.36 41.12
C LYS A 739 -17.43 11.14 40.38
N LEU A 740 -16.57 10.14 40.20
CA LEU A 740 -16.96 8.83 39.70
C LEU A 740 -17.79 8.10 40.76
N THR A 741 -18.95 7.59 40.36
CA THR A 741 -19.89 6.86 41.22
C THR A 741 -20.04 5.39 40.83
N TYR A 742 -19.72 5.08 39.56
CA TYR A 742 -19.67 3.71 39.05
C TYR A 742 -18.74 3.65 37.83
N GLY A 743 -18.05 2.53 37.64
CA GLY A 743 -17.02 2.38 36.62
C GLY A 743 -16.97 0.95 36.12
N PHE A 744 -15.79 0.33 36.04
CA PHE A 744 -15.67 -1.05 35.59
C PHE A 744 -16.46 -2.02 36.49
N CYS A 745 -17.09 -3.03 35.89
CA CYS A 745 -17.79 -4.08 36.62
C CYS A 745 -17.44 -5.48 36.09
N SER A 746 -16.73 -6.24 36.93
CA SER A 746 -16.44 -7.65 36.71
C SER A 746 -17.71 -8.51 36.77
N ALA A 747 -17.67 -9.68 36.12
CA ALA A 747 -18.77 -10.64 36.14
C ALA A 747 -19.09 -11.17 37.55
N GLU A 748 -18.09 -11.19 38.44
CA GLU A 748 -18.24 -11.53 39.85
C GLU A 748 -18.98 -10.44 40.62
N LEU A 749 -18.58 -9.16 40.45
CA LEU A 749 -19.24 -8.02 41.09
C LEU A 749 -20.68 -7.82 40.59
N ALA A 750 -20.93 -8.03 39.29
CA ALA A 750 -22.24 -7.87 38.67
C ALA A 750 -23.32 -8.78 39.29
N LYS A 751 -22.96 -9.94 39.86
CA LYS A 751 -23.89 -10.86 40.53
C LYS A 751 -24.50 -10.28 41.80
N GLU A 752 -23.80 -9.34 42.44
CA GLU A 752 -24.25 -8.68 43.67
C GLU A 752 -25.12 -7.44 43.39
N ILE A 753 -25.31 -7.08 42.13
CA ILE A 753 -26.11 -5.93 41.71
C ILE A 753 -27.52 -6.40 41.33
N SER A 754 -28.48 -6.16 42.23
CA SER A 754 -29.86 -6.60 42.05
C SER A 754 -30.67 -5.68 41.11
N GLY A 755 -31.14 -6.24 39.99
CA GLY A 755 -32.25 -5.68 39.19
C GLY A 755 -31.99 -4.38 38.42
N ARG A 756 -30.74 -3.92 38.29
CA ARG A 756 -30.38 -2.62 37.67
C ARG A 756 -29.50 -2.71 36.42
N ILE A 757 -29.05 -3.90 36.03
CA ILE A 757 -28.12 -4.10 34.92
C ILE A 757 -28.75 -5.00 33.86
N SER A 758 -28.55 -4.67 32.59
CA SER A 758 -28.79 -5.57 31.46
C SER A 758 -27.44 -6.17 31.03
N PRO A 759 -27.04 -7.36 31.52
CA PRO A 759 -25.63 -7.77 31.50
C PRO A 759 -25.05 -7.95 30.09
N ASN A 760 -25.88 -8.19 29.08
CA ASN A 760 -25.43 -8.34 27.69
C ASN A 760 -25.28 -6.99 26.94
N LEU A 761 -25.72 -5.89 27.55
CA LEU A 761 -25.72 -4.54 26.96
C LEU A 761 -24.95 -3.54 27.84
N ASP A 762 -24.30 -4.03 28.88
CA ASP A 762 -23.65 -3.21 29.89
C ASP A 762 -22.17 -2.96 29.52
N GLN A 763 -21.87 -1.74 29.11
CA GLN A 763 -20.51 -1.30 28.76
C GLN A 763 -19.61 -1.08 30.00
N HIS A 764 -20.13 -1.20 31.23
CA HIS A 764 -19.29 -1.31 32.42
C HIS A 764 -18.46 -2.61 32.45
N ALA A 765 -18.91 -3.66 31.74
CA ALA A 765 -18.11 -4.88 31.54
C ALA A 765 -16.99 -4.71 30.50
N ALA A 766 -16.99 -3.60 29.77
CA ALA A 766 -16.04 -3.26 28.73
C ALA A 766 -15.78 -4.41 27.73
N HIS A 767 -14.51 -4.81 27.57
CA HIS A 767 -14.09 -5.83 26.61
C HIS A 767 -13.98 -7.24 27.23
N GLU A 768 -14.48 -7.43 28.46
CA GLU A 768 -14.42 -8.71 29.15
C GLU A 768 -15.18 -9.80 28.40
N ARG A 769 -14.67 -11.03 28.49
CA ARG A 769 -15.20 -12.19 27.79
C ARG A 769 -15.87 -13.18 28.73
N LYS A 770 -16.91 -13.84 28.20
CA LYS A 770 -17.53 -15.02 28.80
C LYS A 770 -16.58 -16.22 28.63
N ARG A 771 -16.83 -17.30 29.39
CA ARG A 771 -16.06 -18.56 29.30
C ARG A 771 -16.02 -19.19 27.90
N ASN A 772 -16.97 -18.85 27.03
CA ASN A 772 -17.03 -19.33 25.64
C ASN A 772 -16.29 -18.42 24.64
N GLY A 773 -15.51 -17.45 25.13
CA GLY A 773 -14.72 -16.52 24.30
C GLY A 773 -15.50 -15.35 23.71
N LYS A 774 -16.84 -15.35 23.79
CA LYS A 774 -17.67 -14.21 23.34
C LYS A 774 -17.59 -13.05 24.32
N PHE A 775 -17.71 -11.83 23.82
CA PHE A 775 -17.79 -10.64 24.66
C PHE A 775 -19.00 -10.69 25.61
N ILE A 776 -18.84 -10.10 26.79
CA ILE A 776 -19.95 -9.89 27.72
C ILE A 776 -20.91 -8.86 27.14
N CYS A 777 -20.37 -7.74 26.64
CA CYS A 777 -21.10 -6.70 25.93
C CYS A 777 -20.57 -6.56 24.49
N GLU A 778 -21.42 -6.81 23.49
CA GLU A 778 -21.03 -6.70 22.07
C GLU A 778 -20.87 -5.25 21.60
N ARG A 779 -21.25 -4.25 22.42
CA ARG A 779 -21.05 -2.83 22.11
C ARG A 779 -19.58 -2.41 22.23
N LEU A 780 -18.78 -3.16 22.98
CA LEU A 780 -17.38 -2.84 23.30
C LEU A 780 -17.25 -1.43 23.92
N GLY A 781 -16.02 -0.94 24.04
CA GLY A 781 -15.72 0.32 24.73
C GLY A 781 -15.81 0.19 26.24
N ALA A 782 -15.94 1.32 26.95
CA ALA A 782 -16.09 1.34 28.41
C ALA A 782 -17.12 2.41 28.82
N ALA A 783 -17.69 2.25 30.02
CA ALA A 783 -18.64 3.19 30.59
C ALA A 783 -18.31 3.56 32.04
N CYS A 784 -18.78 4.74 32.45
CA CYS A 784 -18.79 5.18 33.83
C CYS A 784 -20.04 6.00 34.14
N ASP A 785 -20.35 6.09 35.44
CA ASP A 785 -21.35 7.00 35.97
C ASP A 785 -20.64 8.07 36.81
N PHE A 786 -20.91 9.35 36.55
CA PHE A 786 -20.29 10.45 37.29
C PHE A 786 -21.26 11.60 37.56
N ILE A 787 -20.92 12.39 38.58
CA ILE A 787 -21.62 13.63 38.95
C ILE A 787 -20.61 14.76 39.18
N ILE A 788 -21.06 15.99 38.98
CA ILE A 788 -20.36 17.22 39.38
C ILE A 788 -21.23 17.87 40.46
N GLU A 789 -20.74 17.94 41.70
CA GLU A 789 -21.59 18.17 42.89
C GLU A 789 -22.22 19.58 42.96
N ASP A 790 -21.78 20.53 42.12
CA ASP A 790 -22.23 21.93 42.10
C ASP A 790 -22.64 22.45 40.70
N GLU A 791 -22.86 21.56 39.72
CA GLU A 791 -23.23 21.92 38.34
C GLU A 791 -24.57 21.30 37.92
N ASP A 792 -25.29 21.95 36.99
CA ASP A 792 -26.50 21.36 36.40
C ASP A 792 -26.12 20.25 35.41
N MET A 793 -26.43 18.99 35.78
CA MET A 793 -26.09 17.85 34.94
C MET A 793 -26.82 17.84 33.58
N GLU A 794 -27.91 18.60 33.40
CA GLU A 794 -28.52 18.80 32.08
C GLU A 794 -27.61 19.64 31.16
N GLU A 795 -26.93 20.66 31.69
CA GLU A 795 -25.95 21.47 30.96
C GLU A 795 -24.70 20.65 30.64
N VAL A 796 -24.21 19.86 31.60
CA VAL A 796 -23.08 18.95 31.39
C VAL A 796 -23.39 17.97 30.25
N VAL A 797 -24.56 17.32 30.25
CA VAL A 797 -24.96 16.41 29.16
C VAL A 797 -25.04 17.11 27.81
N ALA A 798 -25.61 18.32 27.77
CA ALA A 798 -25.68 19.09 26.53
C ALA A 798 -24.28 19.42 25.99
N TRP A 799 -23.34 19.77 26.88
CA TRP A 799 -21.95 20.02 26.52
C TRP A 799 -21.24 18.75 26.02
N VAL A 800 -21.38 17.63 26.72
CA VAL A 800 -20.78 16.34 26.30
C VAL A 800 -21.30 15.95 24.91
N CYS A 801 -22.60 16.11 24.66
CA CYS A 801 -23.20 15.80 23.36
C CYS A 801 -22.62 16.63 22.21
N LYS A 802 -22.28 17.89 22.48
CA LYS A 802 -21.78 18.83 21.49
C LYS A 802 -20.27 18.69 21.25
N ASN A 803 -19.49 18.38 22.29
CA ASN A 803 -18.03 18.55 22.27
C ASN A 803 -17.25 17.24 22.34
N THR A 804 -17.90 16.09 22.57
CA THR A 804 -17.22 14.79 22.67
C THR A 804 -17.81 13.78 21.69
N ASN A 805 -17.04 12.74 21.37
CA ASN A 805 -17.51 11.61 20.57
C ASN A 805 -18.00 10.45 21.46
N PHE A 806 -18.97 10.72 22.34
CA PHE A 806 -19.55 9.72 23.24
C PHE A 806 -20.36 8.67 22.48
N ASP A 807 -20.32 7.42 22.91
CA ASP A 807 -21.17 6.36 22.34
C ASP A 807 -22.60 6.50 22.84
N ARG A 808 -22.81 6.42 24.16
CA ARG A 808 -24.14 6.53 24.78
C ARG A 808 -24.14 7.34 26.06
N ILE A 809 -25.22 8.08 26.26
CA ILE A 809 -25.55 8.77 27.51
C ILE A 809 -26.91 8.30 28.02
N TYR A 810 -26.99 7.96 29.30
CA TYR A 810 -28.28 7.84 30.01
C TYR A 810 -28.38 8.93 31.06
N PHE A 811 -29.33 9.84 30.84
CA PHE A 811 -29.61 11.00 31.70
C PHE A 811 -30.90 10.79 32.49
N TYR A 812 -30.85 11.01 33.80
CA TYR A 812 -31.97 10.79 34.71
C TYR A 812 -32.65 12.10 35.11
N ASP A 813 -31.93 12.98 35.80
CA ASP A 813 -32.34 14.34 36.20
C ASP A 813 -31.08 15.17 36.52
N SER A 814 -31.23 16.47 36.79
CA SER A 814 -30.12 17.42 36.98
C SER A 814 -29.27 17.16 38.23
N GLU A 815 -29.79 16.38 39.19
CA GLU A 815 -29.18 16.16 40.52
C GLU A 815 -28.60 14.75 40.69
N ARG A 816 -28.55 13.97 39.61
CA ARG A 816 -28.11 12.56 39.63
C ARG A 816 -26.90 12.34 38.74
N PRO A 817 -26.07 11.32 39.05
CA PRO A 817 -25.01 10.90 38.16
C PRO A 817 -25.55 10.54 36.78
N ILE A 818 -24.79 10.92 35.76
CA ILE A 818 -25.04 10.55 34.37
C ILE A 818 -24.23 9.32 34.03
N HIS A 819 -24.80 8.41 33.25
CA HIS A 819 -24.04 7.35 32.62
C HIS A 819 -23.51 7.85 31.29
N VAL A 820 -22.21 7.64 31.04
CA VAL A 820 -21.60 7.91 29.74
C VAL A 820 -20.71 6.74 29.34
N SER A 821 -20.66 6.47 28.03
CA SER A 821 -19.80 5.44 27.45
C SER A 821 -19.06 5.98 26.25
N TRP A 822 -17.89 5.39 25.98
CA TRP A 822 -17.10 5.62 24.79
C TRP A 822 -16.86 4.29 24.08
N SER A 823 -16.91 4.29 22.76
CA SER A 823 -16.54 3.15 21.92
C SER A 823 -15.91 3.63 20.60
N PRO A 824 -15.09 2.80 19.93
CA PRO A 824 -14.48 3.16 18.64
C PRO A 824 -15.52 3.46 17.55
N GLU A 825 -16.66 2.76 17.59
CA GLU A 825 -17.81 2.96 16.71
C GLU A 825 -18.94 3.66 17.48
N SER A 826 -18.74 4.96 17.72
CA SER A 826 -19.66 5.78 18.50
C SER A 826 -21.05 5.88 17.83
N SER A 827 -22.10 5.53 18.57
CA SER A 827 -23.49 5.70 18.12
C SER A 827 -24.10 7.07 18.44
N ARG A 828 -23.40 7.93 19.19
CA ARG A 828 -23.85 9.26 19.64
C ARG A 828 -25.29 9.27 20.16
N GLN A 829 -25.66 8.25 20.94
CA GLN A 829 -27.03 8.03 21.38
C GLN A 829 -27.29 8.62 22.79
N MET A 830 -28.20 9.58 22.89
CA MET A 830 -28.63 10.15 24.17
C MET A 830 -30.01 9.63 24.56
N THR A 831 -30.15 9.09 25.77
CA THR A 831 -31.43 8.61 26.33
C THR A 831 -31.77 9.35 27.62
N ARG A 832 -32.90 10.06 27.62
CA ARG A 832 -33.48 10.69 28.81
C ARG A 832 -34.50 9.77 29.47
N MET A 833 -34.34 9.49 30.76
CA MET A 833 -35.20 8.60 31.53
C MET A 833 -36.28 9.39 32.28
N LYS A 834 -37.48 9.52 31.70
CA LYS A 834 -38.58 10.26 32.35
C LYS A 834 -39.38 9.39 33.31
N LEU A 835 -39.69 9.89 34.50
CA LEU A 835 -40.67 9.26 35.40
C LEU A 835 -42.08 9.37 34.80
N SER A 836 -42.74 8.23 34.61
CA SER A 836 -44.18 8.19 34.32
C SER A 836 -45.00 8.45 35.59
N SER A 837 -46.28 8.78 35.41
CA SER A 837 -47.26 8.95 36.47
C SER A 837 -47.40 7.73 37.41
N ASN A 838 -46.94 6.54 36.99
CA ASN A 838 -46.97 5.31 37.79
C ASN A 838 -45.61 4.98 38.44
N GLY A 839 -44.66 5.92 38.47
CA GLY A 839 -43.33 5.73 39.07
C GLY A 839 -42.35 4.90 38.24
N LYS A 840 -42.76 4.36 37.08
CA LYS A 840 -41.87 3.65 36.13
C LYS A 840 -41.13 4.65 35.24
N ARG A 841 -39.83 4.43 34.99
CA ARG A 841 -39.02 5.26 34.08
C ARG A 841 -39.26 4.84 32.62
N ILE A 842 -39.51 5.81 31.75
CA ILE A 842 -39.71 5.61 30.30
C ILE A 842 -38.53 6.25 29.57
N PRO A 843 -37.77 5.50 28.75
CA PRO A 843 -36.66 6.03 27.97
C PRO A 843 -37.17 6.85 26.78
N ARG A 844 -36.58 8.03 26.56
CA ARG A 844 -36.71 8.80 25.31
C ARG A 844 -35.32 8.95 24.70
N THR A 845 -35.11 8.32 23.56
CA THR A 845 -33.81 8.23 22.90
C THR A 845 -33.75 9.15 21.67
N VAL A 846 -32.62 9.83 21.51
CA VAL A 846 -32.28 10.68 20.36
C VAL A 846 -30.88 10.26 19.87
N ILE A 847 -30.71 10.16 18.56
CA ILE A 847 -29.39 10.00 17.93
C ILE A 847 -28.91 11.41 17.58
N MET A 848 -27.73 11.78 18.05
CA MET A 848 -27.16 13.10 17.85
C MET A 848 -26.27 13.08 16.61
N ASP A 849 -26.55 13.97 15.65
CA ASP A 849 -25.73 14.17 14.45
C ASP A 849 -24.31 14.66 14.80
#